data_AF-A0A6M8W1C8-F1
#
_entry.id   AF-A0A6M8W1C8-F1
#
_cell.length_a   1.000
_cell.length_b   1.000
_cell.length_c   1.000
_cell.angle_alpha   90.00
_cell.angle_beta   90.00
_cell.angle_gamma   90.00
#
_symmetry.space_group_name_H-M   'P 1'
#
loop_
_entity.id
_entity.type
_entity.pdbx_description
1 polymer ?
#
loop_
_entity_poly.entity_id
_entity_poly.type
_entity_poly.pdbx_seq_one_letter_code
_entity_poly.pdbx_strand_id
1 'polypeptide(L)'
;MRKAIALAVLLGLTPALASAQIDNAGVRDQVASALELSDFSIQRLDVPEGNVEFATDITIGGLDYQVVVTPHSFRSPSATAMIGVGGEIRQTELPAPLTVRAEFDGAADIRAAGSRKGGGLHLTISLPGPDGHHIWTVQPLYDAIPGSDPSLHVVHRADDMDMDEQHTCGVADHDHGHVEQGDLDGGSGHSRAFLVCELACEADWEYYGRNGNNEADTIADMDNIVARCAAIYEGQCNVTFQIPYYLIWTTSSDPYTSSNPSTRLGQIRSWWNSNQGGVHRDLVHTFTGINVDGNVIGIAYLSAVCGNSGYGMVQSRYTGGINARTALSAHEMGHNFSAGHCDGSGDCHIMCSGLGGCNGLGNPAFFGTASANRIGNYAANRPCLDEAGIPYPFLEQWDSTTIDTFIWTENSGGEVNADADNEPSDPYSLNLDSADSIATGDIDLSGLNQPTYVSFYAQHKGVEQGETLVAEYYDILQQWTELAVLTSDGTDQTDFTFVNAEVGLFGWWDGFRLRFRTTGSDGTDDWYVDDIAIAPFAGNAIPFHEPFADADFNTSTNWAEINGATVSTDATNEPSDPYSMNLDGTDSATSFNFLLDFDQFPVYLSFFAQHKGVENGKQLVVEYLNDSGSWLEFTTLTSDGTDQGSFEFHQDSLIFDAYHEGMAFRFRALGADGTDDWYIDDIRLGDEFTPPDDCIADFNGDDTVNTQDVLAFLNAWNNGDPSADINGDGNVNTQDVLAFLNLWNAGC
;
A
#
# COMPACT_ATOMS: atom_id res chain seq x y z
N MET A 1 46.13 -53.63 -34.85
CA MET A 1 44.71 -53.67 -34.49
C MET A 1 44.49 -52.67 -33.38
N ARG A 2 43.63 -51.67 -33.64
CA ARG A 2 43.36 -50.49 -32.81
C ARG A 2 42.27 -50.81 -31.77
N LYS A 3 42.34 -50.16 -30.61
CA LYS A 3 41.40 -49.08 -30.25
C LYS A 3 42.01 -48.23 -29.14
N ALA A 4 42.08 -46.93 -29.43
CA ALA A 4 42.60 -45.86 -28.60
C ALA A 4 41.44 -45.16 -27.91
N ILE A 5 41.67 -44.72 -26.67
CA ILE A 5 40.88 -43.73 -25.95
C ILE A 5 41.68 -42.43 -26.00
N ALA A 6 41.10 -41.35 -26.52
CA ALA A 6 41.70 -40.03 -26.50
C ALA A 6 40.61 -38.97 -26.22
N LEU A 7 41.01 -38.09 -25.32
CA LEU A 7 40.40 -36.87 -24.81
C LEU A 7 40.01 -35.89 -25.94
N ALA A 8 38.88 -35.19 -25.81
CA ALA A 8 38.60 -33.97 -26.58
C ALA A 8 37.82 -32.95 -25.74
N VAL A 9 38.29 -31.71 -25.84
CA VAL A 9 37.93 -30.50 -25.11
C VAL A 9 36.71 -29.80 -25.73
N LEU A 10 35.99 -29.10 -24.87
CA LEU A 10 34.88 -28.15 -25.08
C LEU A 10 35.11 -27.15 -26.25
N LEU A 11 34.11 -26.99 -27.12
CA LEU A 11 33.66 -25.69 -27.68
C LEU A 11 32.46 -25.86 -28.62
N GLY A 12 31.35 -25.23 -28.24
CA GLY A 12 30.29 -24.69 -29.11
C GLY A 12 29.48 -25.67 -29.96
N LEU A 13 28.23 -25.93 -29.53
CA LEU A 13 27.02 -25.95 -30.37
C LEU A 13 25.81 -26.15 -29.44
N THR A 14 24.86 -25.22 -29.55
CA THR A 14 23.59 -25.17 -28.83
C THR A 14 22.82 -26.50 -28.91
N PRO A 15 22.21 -27.00 -27.83
CA PRO A 15 21.06 -27.87 -27.98
C PRO A 15 19.87 -26.96 -28.27
N ALA A 16 19.40 -26.99 -29.51
CA ALA A 16 18.05 -26.58 -29.83
C ALA A 16 17.11 -27.27 -28.83
N LEU A 17 16.43 -26.46 -28.01
CA LEU A 17 15.25 -26.88 -27.27
C LEU A 17 14.22 -27.31 -28.31
N ALA A 18 14.21 -28.61 -28.61
CA ALA A 18 13.05 -29.24 -29.18
C ALA A 18 11.96 -29.14 -28.12
N SER A 19 11.13 -28.10 -28.24
CA SER A 19 9.77 -28.06 -27.72
C SER A 19 9.12 -29.40 -28.05
N ALA A 20 9.06 -30.30 -27.07
CA ALA A 20 7.99 -31.26 -27.06
C ALA A 20 6.73 -30.41 -26.87
N GLN A 21 6.00 -30.18 -27.95
CA GLN A 21 4.62 -29.71 -27.88
C GLN A 21 3.90 -30.62 -26.88
N ILE A 22 3.70 -30.12 -25.67
CA ILE A 22 2.59 -30.55 -24.84
C ILE A 22 1.36 -30.39 -25.74
N ASP A 23 0.57 -31.45 -25.85
CA ASP A 23 -0.67 -31.42 -26.62
C ASP A 23 -1.61 -30.38 -25.99
N ASN A 24 -1.54 -29.14 -26.49
CA ASN A 24 -2.26 -27.99 -25.94
C ASN A 24 -3.79 -28.22 -25.94
N ALA A 25 -4.30 -29.08 -26.83
CA ALA A 25 -5.72 -29.46 -26.82
C ALA A 25 -6.03 -30.44 -25.67
N GLY A 26 -5.22 -31.49 -25.52
CA GLY A 26 -5.40 -32.49 -24.46
C GLY A 26 -5.24 -31.94 -23.04
N VAL A 27 -4.38 -30.94 -22.83
CA VAL A 27 -4.23 -30.27 -21.52
C VAL A 27 -5.43 -29.36 -21.24
N ARG A 28 -5.90 -28.57 -22.22
CA ARG A 28 -7.06 -27.71 -22.01
C ARG A 28 -8.32 -28.52 -21.70
N ASP A 29 -8.55 -29.64 -22.39
CA ASP A 29 -9.70 -30.52 -22.12
C ASP A 29 -9.64 -31.13 -20.71
N GLN A 30 -8.44 -31.49 -20.24
CA GLN A 30 -8.25 -32.00 -18.87
C GLN A 30 -8.54 -30.92 -17.82
N VAL A 31 -8.05 -29.70 -18.02
CA VAL A 31 -8.30 -28.59 -17.10
C VAL A 31 -9.78 -28.22 -17.09
N ALA A 32 -10.40 -28.07 -18.26
CA ALA A 32 -11.83 -27.79 -18.42
C ALA A 32 -12.69 -28.82 -17.67
N SER A 33 -12.37 -30.11 -17.81
CA SER A 33 -13.11 -31.18 -17.14
C SER A 33 -12.82 -31.29 -15.65
N ALA A 34 -11.58 -31.04 -15.21
CA ALA A 34 -11.20 -31.20 -13.80
C ALA A 34 -11.65 -30.03 -12.91
N LEU A 35 -11.73 -28.83 -13.49
CA LEU A 35 -12.10 -27.61 -12.80
C LEU A 35 -13.50 -27.10 -13.18
N GLU A 36 -14.17 -27.77 -14.12
CA GLU A 36 -15.50 -27.42 -14.62
C GLU A 36 -15.50 -25.98 -15.19
N LEU A 37 -14.67 -25.75 -16.21
CA LEU A 37 -14.45 -24.43 -16.82
C LEU A 37 -14.74 -24.44 -18.32
N SER A 38 -15.51 -23.46 -18.77
CA SER A 38 -15.81 -23.17 -20.18
C SER A 38 -14.74 -22.31 -20.86
N ASP A 39 -14.10 -21.41 -20.12
CA ASP A 39 -12.96 -20.62 -20.59
C ASP A 39 -11.94 -20.34 -19.46
N PHE A 40 -10.67 -20.20 -19.84
CA PHE A 40 -9.54 -19.92 -18.95
C PHE A 40 -8.26 -19.68 -19.74
N SER A 41 -7.28 -19.07 -19.08
CA SER A 41 -5.89 -19.00 -19.52
C SER A 41 -5.00 -19.88 -18.63
N ILE A 42 -3.88 -20.35 -19.20
CA ILE A 42 -2.80 -20.96 -18.43
C ILE A 42 -1.62 -20.01 -18.49
N GLN A 43 -1.23 -19.47 -17.34
CA GLN A 43 -0.20 -18.46 -17.20
C GLN A 43 0.98 -19.02 -16.41
N ARG A 44 2.18 -18.50 -16.66
CA ARG A 44 3.34 -18.77 -15.81
C ARG A 44 3.49 -17.58 -14.88
N LEU A 45 3.48 -17.83 -13.58
CA LEU A 45 3.68 -16.83 -12.54
C LEU A 45 5.03 -17.06 -11.87
N ASP A 46 5.74 -15.98 -11.60
CA ASP A 46 7.05 -16.02 -10.93
C ASP A 46 6.85 -16.05 -9.42
N VAL A 47 6.59 -17.25 -8.91
CA VAL A 47 6.35 -17.50 -7.48
C VAL A 47 7.64 -18.05 -6.84
N PRO A 48 8.28 -17.32 -5.89
CA PRO A 48 9.51 -17.78 -5.25
C PRO A 48 9.28 -18.96 -4.30
N GLU A 49 10.34 -19.59 -3.78
CA GLU A 49 10.18 -20.57 -2.69
C GLU A 49 9.91 -19.87 -1.34
N GLY A 50 9.13 -20.51 -0.46
CA GLY A 50 8.81 -20.00 0.88
C GLY A 50 7.71 -18.91 0.90
N ASN A 51 7.19 -18.57 2.08
CA ASN A 51 6.14 -17.54 2.23
C ASN A 51 6.77 -16.15 2.45
N VAL A 52 7.21 -15.52 1.36
CA VAL A 52 7.83 -14.19 1.30
C VAL A 52 7.03 -13.31 0.34
N GLU A 53 7.22 -11.99 0.45
CA GLU A 53 6.72 -11.02 -0.51
C GLU A 53 7.39 -11.17 -1.88
N PHE A 54 6.63 -10.95 -2.96
CA PHE A 54 7.14 -10.98 -4.33
C PHE A 54 6.21 -10.25 -5.29
N ALA A 55 6.76 -9.77 -6.40
CA ALA A 55 5.99 -9.28 -7.54
C ALA A 55 5.86 -10.38 -8.61
N THR A 56 4.70 -10.44 -9.27
CA THR A 56 4.46 -11.28 -10.45
C THR A 56 3.46 -10.60 -11.38
N ASP A 57 3.54 -10.87 -12.68
CA ASP A 57 2.56 -10.40 -13.64
C ASP A 57 1.37 -11.35 -13.71
N ILE A 58 0.14 -10.82 -13.72
CA ILE A 58 -1.08 -11.60 -13.94
C ILE A 58 -1.90 -10.93 -15.04
N THR A 59 -2.17 -11.66 -16.12
CA THR A 59 -3.05 -11.18 -17.19
C THR A 59 -4.52 -11.43 -16.83
N ILE A 60 -5.31 -10.37 -16.71
CA ILE A 60 -6.73 -10.41 -16.36
C ILE A 60 -7.53 -9.69 -17.44
N GLY A 61 -8.47 -10.39 -18.07
CA GLY A 61 -9.31 -9.80 -19.13
C GLY A 61 -8.56 -9.30 -20.36
N GLY A 62 -7.30 -9.72 -20.54
CA GLY A 62 -6.42 -9.23 -21.61
C GLY A 62 -5.57 -8.01 -21.23
N LEU A 63 -5.65 -7.54 -19.98
CA LEU A 63 -4.78 -6.53 -19.40
C LEU A 63 -3.74 -7.20 -18.51
N ASP A 64 -2.49 -6.77 -18.61
CA ASP A 64 -1.41 -7.25 -17.75
C ASP A 64 -1.32 -6.34 -16.53
N TYR A 65 -1.36 -6.94 -15.34
CA TYR A 65 -1.18 -6.24 -14.07
C TYR A 65 0.12 -6.70 -13.43
N GLN A 66 0.92 -5.75 -12.95
CA GLN A 66 1.96 -6.06 -11.98
C GLN A 66 1.29 -6.23 -10.61
N VAL A 67 1.56 -7.36 -9.96
CA VAL A 67 0.90 -7.74 -8.71
C VAL A 67 1.93 -8.01 -7.64
N VAL A 68 1.88 -7.24 -6.55
CA VAL A 68 2.68 -7.46 -5.34
C VAL A 68 1.89 -8.37 -4.41
N VAL A 69 2.47 -9.52 -4.07
CA VAL A 69 1.84 -10.53 -3.22
C VAL A 69 2.57 -10.59 -1.89
N THR A 70 1.90 -10.19 -0.81
CA THR A 70 2.48 -10.07 0.54
C THR A 70 1.88 -11.11 1.49
N PRO A 71 2.69 -11.83 2.28
CA PRO A 71 2.19 -12.68 3.36
C PRO A 71 1.27 -11.92 4.30
N HIS A 72 0.06 -12.44 4.53
CA HIS A 72 -0.93 -11.80 5.38
C HIS A 72 -1.70 -12.85 6.18
N SER A 73 -1.85 -12.66 7.49
CA SER A 73 -2.53 -13.61 8.37
C SER A 73 -3.99 -13.20 8.59
N PHE A 74 -4.94 -14.06 8.23
CA PHE A 74 -6.36 -13.90 8.59
C PHE A 74 -6.69 -14.51 9.96
N ARG A 75 -5.70 -14.61 10.84
CA ARG A 75 -5.83 -15.23 12.17
C ARG A 75 -5.67 -14.17 13.23
N SER A 76 -6.41 -14.28 14.33
CA SER A 76 -6.22 -13.36 15.44
C SER A 76 -4.81 -13.52 16.03
N PRO A 77 -4.25 -12.47 16.67
CA PRO A 77 -2.98 -12.61 17.41
C PRO A 77 -3.05 -13.68 18.51
N SER A 78 -4.25 -13.96 19.03
CA SER A 78 -4.54 -14.95 20.05
C SER A 78 -4.94 -16.32 19.51
N ALA A 79 -4.83 -16.55 18.19
CA ALA A 79 -5.37 -17.74 17.55
C ALA A 79 -4.81 -19.04 18.12
N THR A 80 -5.69 -20.03 18.32
CA THR A 80 -5.30 -21.35 18.83
C THR A 80 -5.83 -22.49 17.97
N ALA A 81 -5.04 -23.56 17.85
CA ALA A 81 -5.42 -24.79 17.17
C ALA A 81 -5.68 -25.91 18.17
N MET A 82 -6.85 -26.53 18.07
CA MET A 82 -7.30 -27.60 18.95
C MET A 82 -7.67 -28.85 18.14
N ILE A 83 -7.43 -30.02 18.72
CA ILE A 83 -7.82 -31.30 18.14
C ILE A 83 -8.70 -32.10 19.09
N GLY A 84 -9.74 -32.70 18.53
CA GLY A 84 -10.64 -33.63 19.20
C GLY A 84 -10.17 -35.07 19.04
N VAL A 85 -9.85 -35.73 20.15
CA VAL A 85 -9.42 -37.14 20.20
C VAL A 85 -10.26 -37.88 21.23
N GLY A 86 -11.11 -38.81 20.80
CA GLY A 86 -11.90 -39.64 21.74
C GLY A 86 -12.84 -38.85 22.66
N GLY A 87 -13.31 -37.68 22.22
CA GLY A 87 -14.18 -36.80 22.99
C GLY A 87 -13.46 -35.81 23.92
N GLU A 88 -12.12 -35.86 23.99
CA GLU A 88 -11.30 -34.85 24.67
C GLU A 88 -10.74 -33.84 23.67
N ILE A 89 -10.63 -32.58 24.11
CA ILE A 89 -10.06 -31.48 23.33
C ILE A 89 -8.67 -31.18 23.86
N ARG A 90 -7.66 -31.21 22.99
CA ARG A 90 -6.27 -30.88 23.34
C ARG A 90 -5.72 -29.85 22.35
N GLN A 91 -4.86 -28.97 22.85
CA GLN A 91 -4.16 -28.02 21.99
C GLN A 91 -3.13 -28.74 21.12
N THR A 92 -3.00 -28.27 19.89
CA THR A 92 -1.96 -28.70 18.94
C THR A 92 -1.15 -27.48 18.49
N GLU A 93 -0.07 -27.73 17.75
CA GLU A 93 0.72 -26.68 17.13
C GLU A 93 -0.12 -25.95 16.07
N LEU A 94 -0.11 -24.61 16.11
CA LEU A 94 -0.64 -23.76 15.06
C LEU A 94 0.50 -23.47 14.08
N PRO A 95 0.50 -24.01 12.85
CA PRO A 95 1.57 -23.79 11.88
C PRO A 95 1.60 -22.33 11.43
N ALA A 96 2.71 -21.84 10.87
CA ALA A 96 2.75 -20.50 10.27
C ALA A 96 1.67 -20.35 9.18
N PRO A 97 1.02 -19.17 9.06
CA PRO A 97 0.05 -18.93 7.99
C PRO A 97 0.74 -18.97 6.63
N LEU A 98 0.01 -19.50 5.64
CA LEU A 98 0.39 -19.51 4.22
C LEU A 98 -0.46 -18.52 3.40
N THR A 99 -1.31 -17.74 4.07
CA THR A 99 -2.22 -16.79 3.43
C THR A 99 -1.48 -15.54 2.99
N VAL A 100 -2.02 -14.91 1.96
CA VAL A 100 -1.46 -13.72 1.31
C VAL A 100 -2.57 -12.74 0.95
N ARG A 101 -2.18 -11.47 0.83
CA ARG A 101 -2.90 -10.46 0.05
C ARG A 101 -2.14 -10.16 -1.23
N ALA A 102 -2.85 -9.61 -2.20
CA ALA A 102 -2.28 -9.19 -3.46
C ALA A 102 -2.75 -7.77 -3.80
N GLU A 103 -1.80 -6.90 -4.08
CA GLU A 103 -2.00 -5.51 -4.47
C GLU A 103 -1.66 -5.38 -5.96
N PHE A 104 -2.49 -4.64 -6.67
CA PHE A 104 -2.42 -4.48 -8.11
C PHE A 104 -1.98 -3.05 -8.41
N ASP A 105 -0.88 -2.92 -9.13
CA ASP A 105 -0.34 -1.61 -9.49
C ASP A 105 -1.39 -0.75 -10.23
N GLY A 106 -1.50 0.51 -9.85
CA GLY A 106 -2.48 1.47 -10.36
C GLY A 106 -3.96 1.11 -10.13
N ALA A 107 -4.29 0.18 -9.22
CA ALA A 107 -5.66 -0.32 -9.02
C ALA A 107 -6.01 -0.58 -7.55
N ALA A 108 -6.02 0.48 -6.74
CA ALA A 108 -6.24 0.44 -5.29
C ALA A 108 -7.60 -0.15 -4.84
N ASP A 109 -8.63 -0.13 -5.69
CA ASP A 109 -9.96 -0.67 -5.36
C ASP A 109 -10.06 -2.21 -5.51
N ILE A 110 -9.02 -2.86 -6.04
CA ILE A 110 -8.99 -4.31 -6.16
C ILE A 110 -8.83 -4.93 -4.76
N ARG A 111 -9.63 -5.95 -4.47
CA ARG A 111 -9.46 -6.77 -3.26
C ARG A 111 -9.05 -8.16 -3.67
N ALA A 112 -7.83 -8.56 -3.31
CA ALA A 112 -7.31 -9.88 -3.64
C ALA A 112 -6.65 -10.57 -2.45
N ALA A 113 -7.06 -11.82 -2.21
CA ALA A 113 -6.56 -12.62 -1.11
C ALA A 113 -6.64 -14.12 -1.41
N GLY A 114 -5.81 -14.88 -0.70
CA GLY A 114 -5.79 -16.32 -0.79
C GLY A 114 -4.59 -16.93 -0.07
N SER A 115 -3.91 -17.90 -0.69
CA SER A 115 -2.80 -18.59 -0.04
C SER A 115 -1.75 -19.15 -0.99
N ARG A 116 -0.60 -19.51 -0.41
CA ARG A 116 0.52 -20.17 -1.06
C ARG A 116 0.65 -21.60 -0.54
N LYS A 117 -0.02 -22.54 -1.21
CA LYS A 117 0.10 -23.97 -0.91
C LYS A 117 0.93 -24.65 -2.00
N GLY A 118 1.71 -25.68 -1.67
CA GLY A 118 2.37 -26.52 -2.68
C GLY A 118 3.36 -25.82 -3.62
N GLY A 119 3.82 -24.60 -3.28
CA GLY A 119 4.68 -23.77 -4.13
C GLY A 119 3.95 -22.96 -5.21
N GLY A 120 2.62 -23.09 -5.30
CA GLY A 120 1.78 -22.27 -6.18
C GLY A 120 0.98 -21.20 -5.43
N LEU A 121 0.25 -20.40 -6.19
CA LEU A 121 -0.57 -19.28 -5.73
C LEU A 121 -2.06 -19.56 -5.98
N HIS A 122 -2.86 -19.51 -4.91
CA HIS A 122 -4.31 -19.52 -4.96
C HIS A 122 -4.81 -18.12 -4.61
N LEU A 123 -5.44 -17.41 -5.55
CA LEU A 123 -6.04 -16.09 -5.30
C LEU A 123 -7.49 -16.01 -5.77
N THR A 124 -8.31 -15.31 -5.00
CA THR A 124 -9.55 -14.69 -5.46
C THR A 124 -9.27 -13.20 -5.62
N ILE A 125 -9.69 -12.63 -6.74
CA ILE A 125 -9.51 -11.22 -7.07
C ILE A 125 -10.90 -10.63 -7.32
N SER A 126 -11.31 -9.65 -6.52
CA SER A 126 -12.50 -8.84 -6.71
C SER A 126 -12.13 -7.58 -7.43
N LEU A 127 -12.46 -7.53 -8.72
CA LEU A 127 -12.17 -6.43 -9.62
C LEU A 127 -13.43 -5.56 -9.77
N PRO A 128 -13.44 -4.30 -9.34
CA PRO A 128 -14.54 -3.38 -9.62
C PRO A 128 -14.67 -3.12 -11.12
N GLY A 129 -15.90 -2.96 -11.59
CA GLY A 129 -16.20 -2.69 -12.99
C GLY A 129 -17.50 -1.90 -13.16
N PRO A 130 -17.76 -1.39 -14.38
CA PRO A 130 -18.93 -0.54 -14.66
C PRO A 130 -20.28 -1.24 -14.45
N ASP A 131 -20.31 -2.58 -14.47
CA ASP A 131 -21.50 -3.40 -14.24
C ASP A 131 -21.49 -4.09 -12.84
N GLY A 132 -20.60 -3.70 -11.94
CA GLY A 132 -20.42 -4.30 -10.61
C GLY A 132 -19.04 -4.94 -10.43
N HIS A 133 -18.90 -5.81 -9.43
CA HIS A 133 -17.63 -6.53 -9.19
C HIS A 133 -17.52 -7.76 -10.10
N HIS A 134 -16.35 -8.00 -10.67
CA HIS A 134 -16.03 -9.23 -11.39
C HIS A 134 -15.01 -10.04 -10.59
N ILE A 135 -15.30 -11.32 -10.39
CA ILE A 135 -14.42 -12.20 -9.63
C ILE A 135 -13.56 -13.01 -10.57
N TRP A 136 -12.25 -12.95 -10.32
CA TRP A 136 -11.25 -13.77 -10.99
C TRP A 136 -10.62 -14.74 -10.01
N THR A 137 -10.30 -15.92 -10.50
CA THR A 137 -9.60 -16.95 -9.75
C THR A 137 -8.27 -17.26 -10.41
N VAL A 138 -7.23 -17.26 -9.58
CA VAL A 138 -5.92 -17.84 -9.89
C VAL A 138 -5.79 -19.11 -9.05
N GLN A 139 -5.48 -20.22 -9.69
CA GLN A 139 -5.13 -21.45 -8.99
C GLN A 139 -4.03 -22.23 -9.73
N PRO A 140 -3.17 -22.97 -9.03
CA PRO A 140 -2.11 -23.72 -9.66
C PRO A 140 -2.64 -24.83 -10.58
N LEU A 141 -1.97 -25.07 -11.69
CA LEU A 141 -2.33 -26.09 -12.66
C LEU A 141 -2.35 -27.50 -12.06
N TYR A 142 -1.57 -27.73 -10.99
CA TYR A 142 -1.48 -29.06 -10.38
C TYR A 142 -2.76 -29.48 -9.66
N ASP A 143 -3.67 -28.55 -9.38
CA ASP A 143 -4.99 -28.87 -8.83
C ASP A 143 -5.86 -29.59 -9.88
N ALA A 144 -5.65 -29.30 -11.16
CA ALA A 144 -6.27 -30.00 -12.27
C ALA A 144 -5.44 -31.20 -12.75
N ILE A 145 -4.12 -31.05 -12.80
CA ILE A 145 -3.18 -32.03 -13.35
C ILE A 145 -2.06 -32.30 -12.33
N PRO A 146 -2.26 -33.26 -11.40
CA PRO A 146 -1.30 -33.53 -10.33
C PRO A 146 0.15 -33.73 -10.83
N GLY A 147 1.09 -32.99 -10.24
CA GLY A 147 2.51 -33.05 -10.58
C GLY A 147 2.96 -32.11 -11.71
N SER A 148 2.10 -31.21 -12.19
CA SER A 148 2.51 -30.12 -13.09
C SER A 148 3.45 -29.11 -12.40
N ASP A 149 4.14 -28.30 -13.21
CA ASP A 149 5.03 -27.22 -12.72
C ASP A 149 4.26 -26.25 -11.81
N PRO A 150 4.72 -26.00 -10.55
CA PRO A 150 4.07 -25.09 -9.60
C PRO A 150 3.98 -23.63 -10.07
N SER A 151 4.79 -23.21 -11.04
CA SER A 151 4.70 -21.87 -11.63
C SER A 151 3.57 -21.72 -12.64
N LEU A 152 2.95 -22.82 -13.10
CA LEU A 152 1.82 -22.75 -14.04
C LEU A 152 0.50 -22.62 -13.28
N HIS A 153 -0.30 -21.64 -13.67
CA HIS A 153 -1.56 -21.29 -13.02
C HIS A 153 -2.69 -21.22 -14.05
N VAL A 154 -3.87 -21.70 -13.66
CA VAL A 154 -5.13 -21.48 -14.36
C VAL A 154 -5.71 -20.16 -13.85
N VAL A 155 -5.94 -19.22 -14.77
CA VAL A 155 -6.55 -17.92 -14.49
C VAL A 155 -7.84 -17.80 -15.28
N HIS A 156 -8.96 -17.62 -14.58
CA HIS A 156 -10.29 -17.63 -15.19
C HIS A 156 -11.25 -16.68 -14.45
N ARG A 157 -12.31 -16.26 -15.14
CA ARG A 157 -13.42 -15.55 -14.47
C ARG A 157 -14.23 -16.57 -13.70
N ALA A 158 -14.86 -16.13 -12.61
CA ALA A 158 -15.94 -16.90 -12.01
C ALA A 158 -17.09 -17.11 -13.00
N ASP A 159 -17.22 -16.21 -13.99
CA ASP A 159 -18.20 -16.27 -15.08
C ASP A 159 -18.03 -17.46 -16.03
N ASP A 160 -16.86 -18.10 -16.00
CA ASP A 160 -16.51 -19.18 -16.93
C ASP A 160 -16.75 -20.57 -16.33
N MET A 161 -17.29 -20.67 -15.11
CA MET A 161 -17.63 -21.95 -14.47
C MET A 161 -18.77 -22.66 -15.21
N ASP A 162 -18.54 -23.91 -15.61
CA ASP A 162 -19.46 -24.78 -16.35
C ASP A 162 -19.73 -26.06 -15.55
N MET A 163 -20.50 -25.92 -14.47
CA MET A 163 -20.77 -27.01 -13.53
C MET A 163 -21.79 -28.00 -14.09
N ASP A 164 -21.36 -29.26 -14.24
CA ASP A 164 -22.19 -30.37 -14.74
C ASP A 164 -23.21 -30.87 -13.70
N GLU A 165 -22.89 -30.79 -12.40
CA GLU A 165 -23.72 -31.27 -11.29
C GLU A 165 -24.38 -30.11 -10.52
N GLN A 166 -25.71 -30.15 -10.39
CA GLN A 166 -26.46 -29.17 -9.60
C GLN A 166 -26.57 -29.60 -8.14
N HIS A 167 -25.99 -28.81 -7.24
CA HIS A 167 -26.12 -28.98 -5.80
C HIS A 167 -27.09 -27.94 -5.22
N THR A 168 -27.49 -28.05 -3.95
CA THR A 168 -28.47 -27.16 -3.31
C THR A 168 -28.09 -26.79 -1.89
N CYS A 169 -28.52 -25.62 -1.44
CA CYS A 169 -28.49 -25.24 -0.03
C CYS A 169 -29.58 -26.00 0.74
N GLY A 170 -29.27 -26.38 1.99
CA GLY A 170 -30.17 -27.10 2.88
C GLY A 170 -31.17 -26.21 3.63
N VAL A 171 -31.08 -24.89 3.46
CA VAL A 171 -32.02 -23.93 4.05
C VAL A 171 -33.34 -23.98 3.27
N ALA A 172 -34.44 -24.35 3.94
CA ALA A 172 -35.78 -24.14 3.39
C ALA A 172 -36.16 -22.67 3.59
N ASP A 173 -36.72 -22.02 2.55
CA ASP A 173 -37.03 -20.57 2.54
C ASP A 173 -37.79 -20.05 3.78
N HIS A 174 -38.44 -20.91 4.58
CA HIS A 174 -39.28 -20.54 5.72
C HIS A 174 -39.05 -21.28 7.05
N ASP A 175 -38.08 -22.19 7.24
CA ASP A 175 -38.17 -23.16 8.37
C ASP A 175 -36.99 -23.28 9.33
N HIS A 176 -35.94 -22.46 9.21
CA HIS A 176 -34.86 -22.42 10.21
C HIS A 176 -34.75 -21.07 10.89
N GLY A 177 -35.75 -20.83 11.76
CA GLY A 177 -35.71 -19.91 12.89
C GLY A 177 -35.10 -18.55 12.60
N HIS A 178 -35.86 -17.65 11.98
CA HIS A 178 -35.64 -16.23 12.17
C HIS A 178 -35.48 -15.97 13.67
N VAL A 179 -34.26 -15.62 14.08
CA VAL A 179 -34.04 -15.12 15.44
C VAL A 179 -34.38 -13.65 15.39
N GLU A 180 -35.54 -13.25 15.92
CA GLU A 180 -35.86 -11.84 16.15
C GLU A 180 -34.83 -11.26 17.14
N GLN A 181 -33.73 -10.71 16.62
CA GLN A 181 -32.89 -9.75 17.34
C GLN A 181 -33.37 -8.37 16.91
N GLY A 182 -33.81 -7.55 17.87
CA GLY A 182 -34.42 -6.26 17.59
C GLY A 182 -33.49 -5.35 16.77
N ASP A 183 -33.97 -4.96 15.60
CA ASP A 183 -33.34 -3.95 14.76
C ASP A 183 -33.42 -2.60 15.45
N LEU A 184 -32.27 -1.93 15.60
CA LEU A 184 -32.23 -0.52 15.98
C LEU A 184 -32.35 0.29 14.69
N ASP A 185 -33.48 0.97 14.54
CA ASP A 185 -33.75 1.90 13.43
C ASP A 185 -32.85 3.14 13.60
N GLY A 186 -31.90 3.36 12.68
CA GLY A 186 -31.16 4.63 12.63
C GLY A 186 -29.88 4.67 11.78
N GLY A 187 -29.93 5.43 10.69
CA GLY A 187 -28.78 6.21 10.16
C GLY A 187 -27.75 5.46 9.32
N SER A 188 -27.86 5.60 8.00
CA SER A 188 -26.82 5.26 7.02
C SER A 188 -25.50 5.99 7.30
N GLY A 189 -24.45 5.21 7.57
CA GLY A 189 -23.05 5.63 7.50
C GLY A 189 -22.26 4.38 7.09
N HIS A 190 -21.83 4.32 5.83
CA HIS A 190 -20.98 3.22 5.37
C HIS A 190 -19.61 3.39 6.00
N SER A 191 -19.13 2.37 6.69
CA SER A 191 -17.77 2.32 7.20
C SER A 191 -16.76 2.01 6.11
N ARG A 192 -15.55 2.64 6.09
CA ARG A 192 -14.41 2.07 5.35
C ARG A 192 -13.43 1.27 6.23
N ALA A 193 -13.61 1.22 7.55
CA ALA A 193 -13.09 0.10 8.33
C ALA A 193 -13.98 -1.12 8.08
N PHE A 194 -13.39 -2.23 7.65
CA PHE A 194 -14.11 -3.50 7.54
C PHE A 194 -14.62 -3.91 8.90
N LEU A 195 -15.86 -4.38 8.98
CA LEU A 195 -16.33 -5.06 10.19
C LEU A 195 -15.68 -6.45 10.24
N VAL A 196 -14.89 -6.71 11.27
CA VAL A 196 -14.21 -7.99 11.48
C VAL A 196 -15.19 -8.96 12.10
N CYS A 197 -15.37 -10.08 11.43
CA CYS A 197 -16.05 -11.23 11.98
C CYS A 197 -15.03 -12.26 12.47
N GLU A 198 -15.04 -12.51 13.77
CA GLU A 198 -14.27 -13.58 14.39
C GLU A 198 -14.87 -14.96 14.05
N LEU A 199 -14.32 -15.60 13.03
CA LEU A 199 -14.80 -16.83 12.43
C LEU A 199 -14.05 -18.05 12.98
N ALA A 200 -14.60 -18.69 14.01
CA ALA A 200 -14.05 -19.96 14.49
C ALA A 200 -14.27 -21.06 13.44
N CYS A 201 -13.21 -21.80 13.10
CA CYS A 201 -13.24 -22.82 12.06
C CYS A 201 -13.25 -24.23 12.66
N GLU A 202 -14.19 -25.07 12.23
CA GLU A 202 -14.24 -26.48 12.61
C GLU A 202 -14.02 -27.39 11.40
N ALA A 203 -13.26 -28.46 11.58
CA ALA A 203 -13.09 -29.55 10.64
C ALA A 203 -13.54 -30.87 11.27
N ASP A 204 -14.43 -31.61 10.60
CA ASP A 204 -14.74 -32.97 11.03
C ASP A 204 -13.70 -34.01 10.55
N TRP A 205 -13.87 -35.24 11.04
CA TRP A 205 -12.93 -36.32 10.76
C TRP A 205 -12.77 -36.60 9.26
N GLU A 206 -13.88 -36.58 8.53
CA GLU A 206 -13.87 -36.82 7.09
C GLU A 206 -13.14 -35.71 6.33
N TYR A 207 -13.31 -34.44 6.72
CA TYR A 207 -12.59 -33.33 6.10
C TYR A 207 -11.09 -33.37 6.41
N TYR A 208 -10.72 -33.70 7.65
CA TYR A 208 -9.32 -33.96 8.02
C TYR A 208 -8.72 -35.11 7.18
N GLY A 209 -9.47 -36.18 6.96
CA GLY A 209 -9.07 -37.28 6.08
C GLY A 209 -8.86 -36.86 4.62
N ARG A 210 -9.70 -35.98 4.09
CA ARG A 210 -9.55 -35.39 2.74
C ARG A 210 -8.32 -34.48 2.61
N ASN A 211 -7.86 -33.90 3.72
CA ASN A 211 -6.62 -33.14 3.79
C ASN A 211 -5.42 -34.00 4.23
N GLY A 212 -5.45 -35.30 3.92
CA GLY A 212 -4.30 -36.19 4.08
C GLY A 212 -4.08 -36.72 5.50
N ASN A 213 -5.03 -36.51 6.42
CA ASN A 213 -4.86 -36.79 7.85
C ASN A 213 -3.69 -35.99 8.44
N ASN A 214 -3.65 -34.70 8.14
CA ASN A 214 -2.62 -33.78 8.60
C ASN A 214 -3.25 -32.47 9.10
N GLU A 215 -2.91 -32.10 10.34
CA GLU A 215 -3.47 -30.94 11.02
C GLU A 215 -3.09 -29.65 10.30
N ALA A 216 -1.83 -29.52 9.87
CA ALA A 216 -1.33 -28.34 9.18
C ALA A 216 -1.96 -28.18 7.79
N ASP A 217 -2.09 -29.27 7.02
CA ASP A 217 -2.74 -29.24 5.71
C ASP A 217 -4.24 -28.92 5.80
N THR A 218 -4.88 -29.32 6.90
CA THR A 218 -6.30 -29.04 7.19
C THR A 218 -6.47 -27.56 7.55
N ILE A 219 -5.61 -27.00 8.42
CA ILE A 219 -5.59 -25.57 8.76
C ILE A 219 -5.33 -24.72 7.53
N ALA A 220 -4.30 -25.07 6.74
CA ALA A 220 -3.96 -24.34 5.53
C ALA A 220 -5.08 -24.33 4.48
N ASP A 221 -5.89 -25.40 4.40
CA ASP A 221 -7.04 -25.45 3.49
C ASP A 221 -8.22 -24.61 4.00
N MET A 222 -8.47 -24.56 5.30
CA MET A 222 -9.48 -23.66 5.90
C MET A 222 -9.07 -22.20 5.70
N ASP A 223 -7.81 -21.86 5.99
CA ASP A 223 -7.25 -20.53 5.80
C ASP A 223 -7.38 -20.04 4.36
N ASN A 224 -7.06 -20.91 3.39
CA ASN A 224 -7.21 -20.58 1.97
C ASN A 224 -8.65 -20.23 1.61
N ILE A 225 -9.64 -20.98 2.10
CA ILE A 225 -11.04 -20.68 1.81
C ILE A 225 -11.47 -19.37 2.49
N VAL A 226 -11.11 -19.16 3.76
CA VAL A 226 -11.47 -17.94 4.49
C VAL A 226 -10.85 -16.70 3.86
N ALA A 227 -9.56 -16.73 3.53
CA ALA A 227 -8.87 -15.62 2.83
C ALA A 227 -9.55 -15.27 1.50
N ARG A 228 -9.93 -16.29 0.72
CA ARG A 228 -10.64 -16.10 -0.55
C ARG A 228 -12.06 -15.55 -0.38
N CYS A 229 -12.76 -15.93 0.69
CA CYS A 229 -14.03 -15.34 1.05
C CYS A 229 -13.85 -13.88 1.51
N ALA A 230 -12.79 -13.56 2.24
CA ALA A 230 -12.49 -12.20 2.69
C ALA A 230 -12.43 -11.23 1.50
N ALA A 231 -11.72 -11.56 0.41
CA ALA A 231 -11.69 -10.71 -0.79
C ALA A 231 -13.09 -10.38 -1.37
N ILE A 232 -14.04 -11.32 -1.28
CA ILE A 232 -15.43 -11.11 -1.74
C ILE A 232 -16.18 -10.19 -0.78
N TYR A 233 -16.11 -10.46 0.52
CA TYR A 233 -16.83 -9.69 1.54
C TYR A 233 -16.26 -8.28 1.73
N GLU A 234 -14.95 -8.13 1.59
CA GLU A 234 -14.26 -6.85 1.62
C GLU A 234 -14.66 -6.02 0.41
N GLY A 235 -14.64 -6.62 -0.78
CA GLY A 235 -15.02 -5.92 -2.01
C GLY A 235 -16.49 -5.49 -2.04
N GLN A 236 -17.41 -6.21 -1.38
CA GLN A 236 -18.85 -6.04 -1.64
C GLN A 236 -19.70 -5.74 -0.41
N CYS A 237 -19.26 -6.12 0.78
CA CYS A 237 -20.09 -6.16 1.99
C CYS A 237 -19.53 -5.31 3.13
N ASN A 238 -18.32 -4.77 2.96
CA ASN A 238 -17.57 -4.10 4.01
C ASN A 238 -17.39 -4.96 5.29
N VAL A 239 -17.06 -6.23 5.09
CA VAL A 239 -16.81 -7.21 6.15
C VAL A 239 -15.50 -7.94 5.85
N THR A 240 -14.70 -8.20 6.87
CA THR A 240 -13.54 -9.10 6.78
C THR A 240 -13.63 -10.20 7.84
N PHE A 241 -12.71 -11.16 7.79
CA PHE A 241 -12.70 -12.32 8.68
C PHE A 241 -11.39 -12.45 9.42
N GLN A 242 -11.48 -12.79 10.70
CA GLN A 242 -10.34 -13.13 11.54
C GLN A 242 -10.62 -14.49 12.19
N ILE A 243 -9.67 -15.42 12.18
CA ILE A 243 -9.83 -16.76 12.73
C ILE A 243 -9.19 -16.81 14.13
N PRO A 244 -9.98 -16.83 15.22
CA PRO A 244 -9.44 -16.93 16.58
C PRO A 244 -9.20 -18.37 17.03
N TYR A 245 -9.80 -19.35 16.37
CA TYR A 245 -9.87 -20.70 16.90
C TYR A 245 -10.11 -21.74 15.81
N TYR A 246 -9.34 -22.83 15.88
CA TYR A 246 -9.56 -24.02 15.06
C TYR A 246 -9.91 -25.22 15.95
N LEU A 247 -10.90 -26.00 15.51
CA LEU A 247 -11.20 -27.32 16.07
C LEU A 247 -11.17 -28.39 14.99
N ILE A 248 -10.27 -29.36 15.10
CA ILE A 248 -10.14 -30.44 14.12
C ILE A 248 -10.40 -31.78 14.81
N TRP A 249 -11.44 -32.48 14.38
CA TRP A 249 -11.72 -33.84 14.85
C TRP A 249 -10.77 -34.82 14.14
N THR A 250 -9.78 -35.34 14.86
CA THR A 250 -8.74 -36.24 14.29
C THR A 250 -9.05 -37.73 14.48
N THR A 251 -10.24 -38.03 14.99
CA THR A 251 -10.75 -39.38 15.17
C THR A 251 -12.21 -39.43 14.76
N SER A 252 -12.67 -40.58 14.26
CA SER A 252 -14.06 -40.79 13.81
C SER A 252 -15.12 -40.74 14.91
N SER A 253 -14.75 -40.30 16.12
CA SER A 253 -15.63 -40.13 17.27
C SER A 253 -15.92 -38.64 17.49
N ASP A 254 -16.19 -37.91 16.41
CA ASP A 254 -16.78 -36.58 16.56
C ASP A 254 -18.23 -36.69 17.12
N PRO A 255 -18.79 -35.61 17.67
CA PRO A 255 -20.10 -35.64 18.34
C PRO A 255 -21.30 -35.78 17.37
N TYR A 256 -21.08 -35.84 16.05
CA TYR A 256 -22.09 -35.58 15.03
C TYR A 256 -22.44 -36.85 14.27
N THR A 257 -23.63 -37.39 14.53
CA THR A 257 -24.02 -38.73 14.08
C THR A 257 -24.95 -38.74 12.87
N SER A 258 -25.54 -37.60 12.54
CA SER A 258 -26.47 -37.47 11.42
C SER A 258 -25.77 -36.94 10.19
N SER A 259 -26.16 -37.42 9.00
CA SER A 259 -25.86 -36.77 7.72
C SER A 259 -26.91 -35.72 7.35
N ASN A 260 -28.17 -35.87 7.81
CA ASN A 260 -29.23 -34.89 7.55
C ASN A 260 -28.79 -33.47 7.98
N PRO A 261 -28.81 -32.47 7.07
CA PRO A 261 -28.16 -31.18 7.27
C PRO A 261 -28.66 -30.43 8.52
N SER A 262 -29.98 -30.27 8.66
CA SER A 262 -30.58 -29.56 9.80
C SER A 262 -30.28 -30.24 11.12
N THR A 263 -30.31 -31.58 11.14
CA THR A 263 -29.99 -32.35 12.34
C THR A 263 -28.52 -32.22 12.72
N ARG A 264 -27.60 -32.29 11.73
CA ARG A 264 -26.15 -32.18 11.96
C ARG A 264 -25.76 -30.77 12.42
N LEU A 265 -26.26 -29.72 11.76
CA LEU A 265 -26.03 -28.32 12.18
C LEU A 265 -26.55 -28.08 13.60
N GLY A 266 -27.72 -28.64 13.94
CA GLY A 266 -28.24 -28.61 15.30
C GLY A 266 -27.36 -29.34 16.34
N GLN A 267 -26.73 -30.45 15.96
CA GLN A 267 -25.76 -31.17 16.80
C GLN A 267 -24.49 -30.35 17.02
N ILE A 268 -23.93 -29.76 15.96
CA ILE A 268 -22.76 -28.85 16.01
C ILE A 268 -23.01 -27.70 16.97
N ARG A 269 -24.10 -26.93 16.74
CA ARG A 269 -24.50 -25.82 17.60
C ARG A 269 -24.63 -26.24 19.06
N SER A 270 -25.35 -27.34 19.31
CA SER A 270 -25.62 -27.81 20.68
C SER A 270 -24.34 -28.23 21.41
N TRP A 271 -23.42 -28.88 20.69
CA TRP A 271 -22.15 -29.30 21.25
C TRP A 271 -21.25 -28.11 21.55
N TRP A 272 -21.06 -27.18 20.61
CA TRP A 272 -20.25 -25.98 20.82
C TRP A 272 -20.78 -25.11 21.96
N ASN A 273 -22.08 -24.83 21.99
CA ASN A 273 -22.68 -24.05 23.08
C ASN A 273 -22.49 -24.72 24.46
N SER A 274 -22.37 -26.04 24.51
CA SER A 274 -22.19 -26.78 25.77
C SER A 274 -20.73 -26.94 26.19
N ASN A 275 -19.78 -26.95 25.25
CA ASN A 275 -18.39 -27.34 25.50
C ASN A 275 -17.36 -26.24 25.19
N GLN A 276 -17.71 -25.25 24.37
CA GLN A 276 -16.81 -24.23 23.82
C GLN A 276 -17.32 -22.80 24.08
N GLY A 277 -18.12 -22.59 25.13
CA GLY A 277 -18.67 -21.27 25.47
C GLY A 277 -17.64 -20.23 25.94
N GLY A 278 -16.38 -20.63 26.15
CA GLY A 278 -15.27 -19.75 26.50
C GLY A 278 -14.43 -19.27 25.30
N VAL A 279 -14.74 -19.74 24.09
CA VAL A 279 -14.08 -19.27 22.86
C VAL A 279 -14.72 -17.94 22.45
N HIS A 280 -13.90 -16.90 22.34
CA HIS A 280 -14.32 -15.61 21.75
C HIS A 280 -14.45 -15.79 20.23
N ARG A 281 -15.63 -15.44 19.70
CA ARG A 281 -16.01 -15.61 18.29
C ARG A 281 -17.38 -14.97 18.02
N ASP A 282 -17.62 -14.67 16.75
CA ASP A 282 -18.92 -14.23 16.22
C ASP A 282 -19.68 -15.36 15.52
N LEU A 283 -18.94 -16.25 14.86
CA LEU A 283 -19.47 -17.36 14.07
C LEU A 283 -18.63 -18.63 14.24
N VAL A 284 -19.26 -19.78 13.99
CA VAL A 284 -18.56 -21.05 13.73
C VAL A 284 -18.87 -21.50 12.31
N HIS A 285 -17.84 -21.69 11.49
CA HIS A 285 -17.95 -22.27 10.16
C HIS A 285 -17.35 -23.67 10.14
N THR A 286 -18.18 -24.67 9.84
CA THR A 286 -17.78 -26.08 9.87
C THR A 286 -17.53 -26.60 8.46
N PHE A 287 -16.29 -27.02 8.19
CA PHE A 287 -15.88 -27.74 7.00
C PHE A 287 -16.05 -29.25 7.23
N THR A 288 -17.01 -29.84 6.52
CA THR A 288 -17.29 -31.28 6.61
C THR A 288 -16.86 -32.04 5.36
N GLY A 289 -16.36 -33.25 5.56
CA GLY A 289 -16.04 -34.21 4.50
C GLY A 289 -17.09 -35.31 4.33
N ILE A 290 -18.22 -35.26 5.04
CA ILE A 290 -19.30 -36.24 4.83
C ILE A 290 -20.04 -35.95 3.53
N ASN A 291 -20.81 -36.93 3.03
CA ASN A 291 -21.93 -36.62 2.15
C ASN A 291 -23.11 -36.23 3.06
N VAL A 292 -23.53 -34.97 2.97
CA VAL A 292 -24.57 -34.41 3.85
C VAL A 292 -25.94 -35.01 3.48
N ASP A 293 -26.50 -34.67 2.31
CA ASP A 293 -27.73 -35.31 1.82
C ASP A 293 -27.86 -35.22 0.29
N GLY A 294 -27.11 -36.07 -0.41
CA GLY A 294 -27.16 -36.15 -1.87
C GLY A 294 -26.64 -34.87 -2.52
N ASN A 295 -27.54 -34.05 -3.03
CA ASN A 295 -27.21 -32.77 -3.66
C ASN A 295 -27.17 -31.61 -2.66
N VAL A 296 -27.63 -31.79 -1.41
CA VAL A 296 -27.49 -30.75 -0.39
C VAL A 296 -26.07 -30.75 0.16
N ILE A 297 -25.36 -29.63 0.02
CA ILE A 297 -23.93 -29.53 0.37
C ILE A 297 -23.58 -28.39 1.32
N GLY A 298 -24.56 -27.63 1.80
CA GLY A 298 -24.37 -26.58 2.79
C GLY A 298 -25.65 -26.27 3.56
N ILE A 299 -25.50 -25.69 4.76
CA ILE A 299 -26.60 -25.16 5.56
C ILE A 299 -26.08 -24.18 6.62
N ALA A 300 -26.81 -23.09 6.85
CA ALA A 300 -26.54 -22.16 7.95
C ALA A 300 -27.81 -21.66 8.63
N TYR A 301 -27.66 -21.12 9.84
CA TYR A 301 -28.73 -20.35 10.47
C TYR A 301 -28.80 -18.93 9.89
N LEU A 302 -30.01 -18.46 9.59
CA LEU A 302 -30.24 -17.12 9.05
C LEU A 302 -30.16 -16.05 10.15
N SER A 303 -29.50 -14.92 9.86
CA SER A 303 -29.41 -13.75 10.75
C SER A 303 -28.87 -14.12 12.14
N ALA A 304 -27.71 -14.78 12.16
CA ALA A 304 -27.24 -15.51 13.33
C ALA A 304 -25.89 -15.04 13.91
N VAL A 305 -25.21 -14.11 13.23
CA VAL A 305 -23.95 -13.50 13.70
C VAL A 305 -24.09 -13.03 15.14
N CYS A 306 -23.11 -13.39 15.97
CA CYS A 306 -23.02 -13.04 17.39
C CYS A 306 -24.14 -13.58 18.28
N GLY A 307 -24.86 -14.59 17.80
CA GLY A 307 -25.88 -15.30 18.57
C GLY A 307 -25.45 -16.72 18.95
N ASN A 308 -26.22 -17.31 19.86
CA ASN A 308 -26.14 -18.75 20.16
C ASN A 308 -26.47 -19.66 18.95
N SER A 309 -26.87 -19.08 17.83
CA SER A 309 -27.16 -19.75 16.56
C SER A 309 -26.16 -19.39 15.46
N GLY A 310 -25.07 -18.64 15.73
CA GLY A 310 -24.05 -18.27 14.74
C GLY A 310 -23.22 -19.46 14.23
N TYR A 311 -23.84 -20.30 13.41
CA TYR A 311 -23.27 -21.54 12.88
C TYR A 311 -23.65 -21.74 11.41
N GLY A 312 -22.67 -22.17 10.62
CA GLY A 312 -22.82 -22.65 9.25
C GLY A 312 -21.98 -23.90 9.02
N MET A 313 -22.38 -24.72 8.04
CA MET A 313 -21.68 -25.95 7.68
C MET A 313 -21.64 -26.13 6.17
N VAL A 314 -20.47 -26.48 5.64
CA VAL A 314 -20.22 -26.73 4.22
C VAL A 314 -19.57 -28.08 4.00
N GLN A 315 -20.12 -28.87 3.09
CA GLN A 315 -19.44 -30.04 2.54
C GLN A 315 -18.34 -29.55 1.60
N SER A 316 -17.15 -29.29 2.16
CA SER A 316 -15.99 -28.82 1.38
C SER A 316 -15.20 -30.01 0.81
N ARG A 317 -14.28 -29.73 -0.13
CA ARG A 317 -13.49 -30.76 -0.86
C ARG A 317 -14.37 -31.79 -1.59
N TYR A 318 -15.58 -31.42 -1.99
CA TYR A 318 -16.45 -32.23 -2.87
C TYR A 318 -16.02 -32.13 -4.35
N THR A 319 -15.36 -31.03 -4.71
CA THR A 319 -14.77 -30.76 -6.03
C THR A 319 -13.32 -30.26 -5.87
N GLY A 320 -12.53 -30.35 -6.95
CA GLY A 320 -11.21 -29.73 -7.08
C GLY A 320 -11.27 -28.24 -7.42
N GLY A 321 -12.41 -27.75 -7.96
CA GLY A 321 -12.61 -26.33 -8.27
C GLY A 321 -12.65 -25.48 -7.01
N ILE A 322 -11.62 -24.65 -6.78
CA ILE A 322 -11.53 -23.85 -5.56
C ILE A 322 -12.60 -22.76 -5.53
N ASN A 323 -12.97 -22.22 -6.68
CA ASN A 323 -14.00 -21.19 -6.80
C ASN A 323 -15.36 -21.67 -6.29
N ALA A 324 -15.79 -22.89 -6.68
CA ALA A 324 -17.04 -23.49 -6.21
C ALA A 324 -17.04 -23.74 -4.69
N ARG A 325 -15.88 -24.03 -4.10
CA ARG A 325 -15.71 -24.19 -2.65
C ARG A 325 -15.77 -22.85 -1.92
N THR A 326 -15.12 -21.82 -2.45
CA THR A 326 -15.17 -20.44 -1.93
C THR A 326 -16.61 -19.90 -2.01
N ALA A 327 -17.29 -20.07 -3.14
CA ALA A 327 -18.66 -19.64 -3.33
C ALA A 327 -19.64 -20.33 -2.35
N LEU A 328 -19.48 -21.64 -2.12
CA LEU A 328 -20.27 -22.37 -1.13
C LEU A 328 -20.07 -21.81 0.29
N SER A 329 -18.81 -21.59 0.71
CA SER A 329 -18.53 -21.00 2.04
C SER A 329 -19.10 -19.58 2.16
N ALA A 330 -18.93 -18.75 1.13
CA ALA A 330 -19.50 -17.41 1.09
C ALA A 330 -21.04 -17.43 1.14
N HIS A 331 -21.70 -18.39 0.48
CA HIS A 331 -23.16 -18.56 0.53
C HIS A 331 -23.66 -18.81 1.96
N GLU A 332 -23.09 -19.79 2.64
CA GLU A 332 -23.53 -20.15 4.00
C GLU A 332 -23.19 -19.07 5.03
N MET A 333 -22.06 -18.39 4.88
CA MET A 333 -21.77 -17.21 5.68
C MET A 333 -22.76 -16.07 5.37
N GLY A 334 -23.16 -15.89 4.12
CA GLY A 334 -24.15 -14.89 3.70
C GLY A 334 -25.48 -15.06 4.43
N HIS A 335 -25.95 -16.31 4.59
CA HIS A 335 -27.10 -16.63 5.44
C HIS A 335 -26.88 -16.20 6.90
N ASN A 336 -25.73 -16.49 7.49
CA ASN A 336 -25.43 -16.01 8.85
C ASN A 336 -25.53 -14.47 8.95
N PHE A 337 -25.09 -13.75 7.92
CA PHE A 337 -25.23 -12.30 7.77
C PHE A 337 -26.59 -11.83 7.24
N SER A 338 -27.65 -12.63 7.43
CA SER A 338 -29.04 -12.28 7.12
C SER A 338 -29.42 -12.31 5.63
N ALA A 339 -28.53 -12.65 4.70
CA ALA A 339 -28.92 -12.79 3.30
C ALA A 339 -29.84 -14.01 3.08
N GLY A 340 -30.98 -13.82 2.43
CA GLY A 340 -31.85 -14.93 2.00
C GLY A 340 -31.55 -15.36 0.57
N HIS A 341 -32.20 -16.43 0.11
CA HIS A 341 -32.09 -16.81 -1.30
C HIS A 341 -32.63 -15.72 -2.24
N CYS A 342 -31.98 -15.55 -3.40
CA CYS A 342 -32.37 -14.56 -4.41
C CYS A 342 -33.12 -15.15 -5.62
N ASP A 343 -33.58 -16.40 -5.52
CA ASP A 343 -34.09 -17.20 -6.63
C ASP A 343 -35.06 -16.45 -7.55
N GLY A 344 -34.78 -16.50 -8.86
CA GLY A 344 -35.60 -15.83 -9.87
C GLY A 344 -35.36 -14.31 -9.99
N SER A 345 -34.45 -13.72 -9.20
CA SER A 345 -33.89 -12.39 -9.46
C SER A 345 -32.93 -12.43 -10.65
N GLY A 346 -32.87 -11.32 -11.40
CA GLY A 346 -31.92 -11.16 -12.52
C GLY A 346 -30.47 -10.91 -12.09
N ASP A 347 -30.27 -10.53 -10.83
CA ASP A 347 -28.98 -10.27 -10.16
C ASP A 347 -28.78 -11.32 -9.04
N CYS A 348 -28.94 -12.59 -9.40
CA CYS A 348 -28.92 -13.70 -8.45
C CYS A 348 -27.64 -14.52 -8.61
N HIS A 349 -26.68 -14.22 -7.77
CA HIS A 349 -25.32 -14.76 -7.79
C HIS A 349 -25.10 -15.68 -6.59
N ILE A 350 -24.06 -15.49 -5.75
CA ILE A 350 -23.72 -16.38 -4.61
C ILE A 350 -24.94 -16.85 -3.81
N MET A 351 -25.98 -16.02 -3.60
CA MET A 351 -27.15 -16.37 -2.79
C MET A 351 -28.30 -17.11 -3.53
N CYS A 352 -28.14 -17.57 -4.77
CA CYS A 352 -29.11 -18.49 -5.37
C CYS A 352 -29.16 -19.81 -4.57
N SER A 353 -30.29 -20.52 -4.53
CA SER A 353 -30.48 -21.69 -3.64
C SER A 353 -29.87 -23.00 -4.17
N GLY A 354 -29.60 -23.08 -5.47
CA GLY A 354 -29.02 -24.27 -6.11
C GLY A 354 -27.66 -23.98 -6.73
N LEU A 355 -26.55 -24.55 -6.22
CA LEU A 355 -25.20 -24.54 -6.79
C LEU A 355 -25.25 -25.09 -8.23
N GLY A 356 -24.94 -24.27 -9.24
CA GLY A 356 -25.27 -24.54 -10.66
C GLY A 356 -26.65 -24.06 -11.18
N GLY A 357 -27.46 -23.31 -10.41
CA GLY A 357 -28.76 -22.72 -10.79
C GLY A 357 -28.78 -21.19 -10.95
N CYS A 358 -29.89 -20.57 -11.41
CA CYS A 358 -29.99 -19.11 -11.66
C CYS A 358 -29.03 -18.52 -12.73
N ASN A 359 -28.77 -19.27 -13.81
CA ASN A 359 -27.60 -19.14 -14.72
C ASN A 359 -26.29 -19.71 -14.15
N GLY A 360 -26.38 -20.61 -13.18
CA GLY A 360 -25.22 -21.24 -12.54
C GLY A 360 -24.88 -20.52 -11.24
N LEU A 361 -25.10 -21.14 -10.08
CA LEU A 361 -24.75 -20.49 -8.81
C LEU A 361 -23.23 -20.39 -8.73
N GLY A 362 -22.73 -19.26 -8.22
CA GLY A 362 -21.29 -19.01 -8.14
C GLY A 362 -20.67 -18.62 -9.49
N ASN A 363 -21.52 -18.39 -10.48
CA ASN A 363 -21.18 -17.82 -11.77
C ASN A 363 -22.02 -16.54 -11.96
N PRO A 364 -21.44 -15.38 -11.67
CA PRO A 364 -20.18 -15.15 -10.96
C PRO A 364 -20.22 -15.44 -9.44
N ALA A 365 -19.04 -15.70 -8.87
CA ALA A 365 -18.80 -15.92 -7.44
C ALA A 365 -18.73 -14.60 -6.66
N PHE A 366 -19.72 -13.74 -6.90
CA PHE A 366 -19.92 -12.47 -6.20
C PHE A 366 -21.35 -12.39 -5.63
N PHE A 367 -21.60 -11.48 -4.69
CA PHE A 367 -22.95 -11.18 -4.20
C PHE A 367 -23.65 -10.20 -5.12
N GLY A 368 -24.89 -10.51 -5.52
CA GLY A 368 -25.75 -9.51 -6.15
C GLY A 368 -25.99 -8.33 -5.20
N THR A 369 -26.20 -7.14 -5.73
CA THR A 369 -26.25 -5.87 -4.98
C THR A 369 -27.21 -5.95 -3.79
N ALA A 370 -28.38 -6.57 -3.97
CA ALA A 370 -29.35 -6.72 -2.88
C ALA A 370 -28.85 -7.60 -1.73
N SER A 371 -28.09 -8.66 -2.04
CA SER A 371 -27.53 -9.56 -1.04
C SER A 371 -26.34 -8.91 -0.33
N ALA A 372 -25.46 -8.27 -1.09
CA ALA A 372 -24.30 -7.54 -0.56
C ALA A 372 -24.72 -6.43 0.42
N ASN A 373 -25.67 -5.59 0.02
CA ASN A 373 -26.24 -4.54 0.88
C ASN A 373 -26.89 -5.12 2.14
N ARG A 374 -27.56 -6.28 2.03
CA ARG A 374 -28.19 -6.92 3.18
C ARG A 374 -27.17 -7.45 4.19
N ILE A 375 -26.07 -8.02 3.70
CA ILE A 375 -24.95 -8.47 4.53
C ILE A 375 -24.32 -7.27 5.24
N GLY A 376 -23.91 -6.24 4.49
CA GLY A 376 -23.26 -5.05 5.04
C GLY A 376 -24.13 -4.31 6.05
N ASN A 377 -25.42 -4.08 5.74
CA ASN A 377 -26.34 -3.44 6.67
C ASN A 377 -26.58 -4.26 7.94
N TYR A 378 -26.67 -5.59 7.82
CA TYR A 378 -26.82 -6.44 8.98
C TYR A 378 -25.56 -6.40 9.86
N ALA A 379 -24.37 -6.51 9.25
CA ALA A 379 -23.08 -6.42 9.92
C ALA A 379 -22.92 -5.09 10.67
N ALA A 380 -23.20 -3.95 10.02
CA ALA A 380 -23.08 -2.61 10.63
C ALA A 380 -23.96 -2.43 11.88
N ASN A 381 -25.00 -3.25 12.03
CA ASN A 381 -25.88 -3.24 13.19
C ASN A 381 -25.57 -4.37 14.20
N ARG A 382 -24.39 -5.01 14.14
CA ARG A 382 -23.94 -6.06 15.08
C ARG A 382 -22.82 -5.52 15.97
N PRO A 383 -23.08 -5.20 17.25
CA PRO A 383 -22.13 -4.53 18.16
C PRO A 383 -20.99 -5.41 18.69
N CYS A 384 -20.86 -6.61 18.14
CA CYS A 384 -19.90 -7.66 18.48
C CYS A 384 -18.82 -7.81 17.41
N LEU A 385 -19.11 -7.35 16.18
CA LEU A 385 -18.10 -7.29 15.14
C LEU A 385 -17.16 -6.15 15.51
N ASP A 386 -15.88 -6.47 15.64
CA ASP A 386 -14.86 -5.47 15.85
C ASP A 386 -14.72 -4.64 14.57
N GLU A 387 -14.31 -3.37 14.69
CA GLU A 387 -13.83 -2.66 13.51
C GLU A 387 -12.40 -3.14 13.23
N ALA A 388 -12.11 -3.49 11.98
CA ALA A 388 -10.73 -3.78 11.57
C ALA A 388 -9.94 -2.50 11.83
N GLY A 389 -8.93 -2.58 12.70
CA GLY A 389 -7.97 -1.49 12.85
C GLY A 389 -7.47 -1.05 11.47
N ILE A 390 -7.07 0.21 11.37
CA ILE A 390 -6.60 0.77 10.10
C ILE A 390 -5.37 -0.05 9.66
N PRO A 391 -5.35 -0.56 8.41
CA PRO A 391 -4.28 -1.45 7.96
C PRO A 391 -2.94 -0.71 7.88
N TYR A 392 -1.84 -1.46 8.02
CA TYR A 392 -0.48 -1.00 7.77
C TYR A 392 0.11 -1.77 6.56
N PRO A 393 0.76 -1.10 5.59
CA PRO A 393 0.91 0.35 5.47
C PRO A 393 -0.42 1.06 5.21
N PHE A 394 -0.48 2.35 5.55
CA PHE A 394 -1.66 3.20 5.39
C PHE A 394 -1.32 4.35 4.43
N LEU A 395 -2.28 4.71 3.56
CA LEU A 395 -2.22 5.86 2.66
C LEU A 395 -3.59 6.52 2.58
N GLU A 396 -3.63 7.85 2.64
CA GLU A 396 -4.81 8.69 2.44
C GLU A 396 -4.49 9.81 1.44
N GLN A 397 -5.21 9.81 0.32
CA GLN A 397 -5.06 10.72 -0.83
C GLN A 397 -6.35 11.52 -1.09
N TRP A 398 -7.34 11.42 -0.20
CA TRP A 398 -8.57 12.20 -0.26
C TRP A 398 -9.38 12.07 -1.57
N ASP A 399 -9.55 10.86 -2.12
CA ASP A 399 -10.30 10.59 -3.37
C ASP A 399 -11.73 11.18 -3.45
N SER A 400 -12.28 11.65 -2.33
CA SER A 400 -13.58 12.31 -2.25
C SER A 400 -13.60 13.38 -1.17
N THR A 401 -14.51 14.36 -1.31
CA THR A 401 -14.76 15.41 -0.30
C THR A 401 -15.41 14.92 1.01
N THR A 402 -15.60 13.61 1.18
CA THR A 402 -16.18 13.02 2.39
C THR A 402 -15.08 12.40 3.23
N ILE A 403 -14.86 12.95 4.42
CA ILE A 403 -13.97 12.36 5.42
C ILE A 403 -14.55 11.02 5.86
N ASP A 404 -13.76 9.97 5.75
CA ASP A 404 -14.12 8.67 6.28
C ASP A 404 -13.96 8.65 7.80
N THR A 405 -15.08 8.67 8.51
CA THR A 405 -15.11 8.71 9.99
C THR A 405 -14.62 7.41 10.64
N PHE A 406 -14.30 6.37 9.87
CA PHE A 406 -13.76 5.11 10.36
C PHE A 406 -12.23 5.10 10.35
N ILE A 407 -11.62 5.74 9.35
CA ILE A 407 -10.22 6.11 9.41
C ILE A 407 -10.05 7.26 10.38
N TRP A 408 -10.75 8.38 10.17
CA TRP A 408 -10.65 9.61 10.96
C TRP A 408 -11.72 9.67 12.06
N THR A 409 -11.51 8.86 13.10
CA THR A 409 -12.46 8.65 14.20
C THR A 409 -12.70 9.87 15.09
N GLU A 410 -11.76 10.82 15.08
CA GLU A 410 -11.94 12.13 15.70
C GLU A 410 -11.80 13.20 14.62
N ASN A 411 -12.83 14.03 14.43
CA ASN A 411 -12.75 15.21 13.59
C ASN A 411 -13.40 16.39 14.31
N SER A 412 -12.63 17.46 14.48
CA SER A 412 -13.04 18.74 15.00
C SER A 412 -12.70 19.79 13.96
N GLY A 413 -13.60 19.98 12.99
CA GLY A 413 -13.58 21.11 12.04
C GLY A 413 -12.91 20.84 10.70
N GLY A 414 -12.10 19.80 10.57
CA GLY A 414 -11.48 19.45 9.29
C GLY A 414 -12.49 19.13 8.19
N GLU A 415 -12.22 19.63 6.98
CA GLU A 415 -13.03 19.45 5.79
C GLU A 415 -12.15 19.03 4.61
N VAL A 416 -12.67 18.29 3.63
CA VAL A 416 -11.92 17.92 2.42
C VAL A 416 -12.49 18.68 1.24
N ASN A 417 -11.65 19.44 0.54
CA ASN A 417 -12.04 20.32 -0.57
C ASN A 417 -10.91 20.45 -1.61
N ALA A 418 -11.14 21.27 -2.64
CA ALA A 418 -10.22 21.51 -3.76
C ALA A 418 -9.78 22.99 -3.79
N ASP A 419 -9.63 23.61 -2.61
CA ASP A 419 -9.32 25.04 -2.48
C ASP A 419 -7.79 25.30 -2.39
N ALA A 420 -6.99 24.24 -2.26
CA ALA A 420 -5.53 24.32 -2.33
C ALA A 420 -5.07 24.59 -3.75
N ASP A 421 -3.79 24.94 -3.91
CA ASP A 421 -3.15 25.05 -5.21
C ASP A 421 -2.16 23.89 -5.38
N ASN A 422 -2.19 23.23 -6.56
CA ASN A 422 -1.27 22.15 -6.93
C ASN A 422 -1.27 20.95 -5.97
N GLU A 423 -2.44 20.38 -5.68
CA GLU A 423 -2.56 19.15 -4.89
C GLU A 423 -1.65 18.02 -5.44
N PRO A 424 -0.83 17.38 -4.59
CA PRO A 424 -0.02 16.23 -4.98
C PRO A 424 -0.85 15.10 -5.61
N SER A 425 -2.01 14.81 -5.01
CA SER A 425 -2.98 13.86 -5.53
C SER A 425 -4.30 14.58 -5.88
N ASP A 426 -4.41 14.99 -7.14
CA ASP A 426 -5.60 15.70 -7.62
C ASP A 426 -6.90 14.86 -7.40
N PRO A 427 -8.01 15.47 -6.93
CA PRO A 427 -8.24 16.91 -6.89
C PRO A 427 -8.50 17.49 -5.48
N TYR A 428 -8.23 16.77 -4.39
CA TYR A 428 -8.69 17.18 -3.06
C TYR A 428 -7.59 17.06 -2.00
N SER A 429 -7.68 17.92 -0.98
CA SER A 429 -6.85 17.84 0.22
C SER A 429 -7.68 18.12 1.48
N LEU A 430 -7.17 17.71 2.64
CA LEU A 430 -7.74 18.05 3.94
C LEU A 430 -7.41 19.51 4.28
N ASN A 431 -8.44 20.33 4.47
CA ASN A 431 -8.33 21.66 5.04
C ASN A 431 -8.58 21.64 6.55
N LEU A 432 -7.68 22.25 7.32
CA LEU A 432 -7.80 22.53 8.74
C LEU A 432 -7.63 24.03 8.97
N ASP A 433 -8.56 24.66 9.69
CA ASP A 433 -8.44 26.07 10.06
C ASP A 433 -8.30 26.27 11.58
N SER A 434 -8.09 27.52 12.02
CA SER A 434 -8.17 27.96 13.43
C SER A 434 -7.66 26.96 14.48
N ALA A 435 -8.56 26.20 15.12
CA ALA A 435 -8.24 25.26 16.19
C ALA A 435 -8.65 23.83 15.83
N ASP A 436 -8.69 23.54 14.53
CA ASP A 436 -9.14 22.29 14.00
C ASP A 436 -8.17 21.17 14.31
N SER A 437 -8.73 19.97 14.40
CA SER A 437 -7.93 18.76 14.53
C SER A 437 -8.67 17.56 13.99
N ILE A 438 -7.90 16.63 13.45
CA ILE A 438 -8.43 15.37 12.95
C ILE A 438 -7.46 14.24 13.29
N ALA A 439 -7.98 13.12 13.78
CA ALA A 439 -7.17 11.99 14.22
C ALA A 439 -7.72 10.65 13.74
N THR A 440 -6.81 9.74 13.45
CA THR A 440 -7.14 8.40 13.00
C THR A 440 -7.70 7.53 14.12
N GLY A 441 -8.31 6.40 13.78
CA GLY A 441 -8.45 5.22 14.65
C GLY A 441 -7.11 4.53 14.88
N ASP A 442 -7.15 3.39 15.56
CA ASP A 442 -5.96 2.62 15.92
C ASP A 442 -5.34 1.92 14.69
N ILE A 443 -4.01 2.00 14.58
CA ILE A 443 -3.16 1.31 13.61
C ILE A 443 -2.19 0.42 14.40
N ASP A 444 -2.08 -0.86 14.05
CA ASP A 444 -1.18 -1.78 14.73
C ASP A 444 0.25 -1.70 14.15
N LEU A 445 1.16 -1.08 14.91
CA LEU A 445 2.59 -1.00 14.59
C LEU A 445 3.45 -1.93 15.46
N SER A 446 2.85 -2.79 16.30
CA SER A 446 3.56 -3.58 17.31
C SER A 446 4.44 -4.72 16.74
N GLY A 447 4.19 -5.14 15.50
CA GLY A 447 4.84 -6.26 14.83
C GLY A 447 5.92 -5.90 13.82
N LEU A 448 6.24 -4.62 13.66
CA LEU A 448 7.15 -4.15 12.61
C LEU A 448 8.61 -4.55 12.88
N ASN A 449 9.33 -4.87 11.82
CA ASN A 449 10.73 -5.30 11.85
C ASN A 449 11.70 -4.28 11.20
N GLN A 450 11.18 -3.13 10.79
CA GLN A 450 11.92 -2.04 10.16
C GLN A 450 11.35 -0.69 10.60
N PRO A 451 12.14 0.40 10.53
CA PRO A 451 11.68 1.74 10.83
C PRO A 451 10.44 2.11 10.01
N THR A 452 9.52 2.82 10.65
CA THR A 452 8.28 3.30 10.02
C THR A 452 8.19 4.80 10.17
N TYR A 453 7.58 5.44 9.20
CA TYR A 453 7.53 6.88 9.05
C TYR A 453 6.09 7.32 8.82
N VAL A 454 5.82 8.56 9.19
CA VAL A 454 4.64 9.28 8.71
C VAL A 454 5.13 10.31 7.71
N SER A 455 4.61 10.25 6.50
CA SER A 455 4.84 11.26 5.48
C SER A 455 3.52 11.90 5.06
N PHE A 456 3.58 13.15 4.64
CA PHE A 456 2.43 13.89 4.12
C PHE A 456 2.93 15.15 3.40
N TYR A 457 2.08 15.74 2.60
CA TYR A 457 2.29 17.04 2.00
C TYR A 457 1.44 18.08 2.70
N ALA A 458 1.96 19.30 2.88
CA ALA A 458 1.19 20.39 3.47
C ALA A 458 1.39 21.73 2.75
N GLN A 459 0.32 22.52 2.67
CA GLN A 459 0.31 23.88 2.14
C GLN A 459 -0.44 24.80 3.12
N HIS A 460 -0.03 26.06 3.26
CA HIS A 460 -0.79 27.06 4.01
C HIS A 460 -1.15 28.30 3.19
N LYS A 461 -2.37 28.80 3.38
CA LYS A 461 -2.91 30.02 2.75
C LYS A 461 -3.67 30.83 3.79
N GLY A 462 -3.46 32.14 3.81
CA GLY A 462 -4.04 33.05 4.79
C GLY A 462 -3.43 32.96 6.19
N VAL A 463 -2.57 31.97 6.45
CA VAL A 463 -2.00 31.69 7.78
C VAL A 463 -0.91 32.68 8.18
N GLU A 464 -1.00 33.20 9.39
CA GLU A 464 -0.12 34.25 9.89
C GLU A 464 1.23 33.72 10.41
N GLN A 465 2.24 34.59 10.40
CA GLN A 465 3.59 34.21 10.81
C GLN A 465 3.64 33.67 12.24
N GLY A 466 4.17 32.45 12.39
CA GLY A 466 4.36 31.80 13.68
C GLY A 466 3.24 30.85 14.11
N GLU A 467 2.15 30.77 13.34
CA GLU A 467 1.12 29.74 13.53
C GLU A 467 1.57 28.40 12.95
N THR A 468 0.99 27.29 13.44
CA THR A 468 1.53 25.95 13.17
C THR A 468 0.49 24.93 12.77
N LEU A 469 0.89 24.02 11.88
CA LEU A 469 0.31 22.69 11.70
C LEU A 469 1.19 21.68 12.43
N VAL A 470 0.59 20.88 13.29
CA VAL A 470 1.28 19.86 14.08
C VAL A 470 0.74 18.48 13.73
N ALA A 471 1.64 17.61 13.26
CA ALA A 471 1.42 16.17 13.20
C ALA A 471 1.95 15.52 14.48
N GLU A 472 1.15 14.68 15.11
CA GLU A 472 1.49 14.00 16.37
C GLU A 472 0.90 12.60 16.41
N TYR A 473 1.51 11.71 17.20
CA TYR A 473 1.03 10.33 17.34
C TYR A 473 0.66 9.98 18.77
N TYR A 474 -0.27 9.04 18.92
CA TYR A 474 -0.68 8.47 20.20
C TYR A 474 0.27 7.34 20.60
N ASP A 475 0.99 7.54 21.70
CA ASP A 475 2.06 6.64 22.13
C ASP A 475 1.58 5.53 23.09
N ILE A 476 2.46 4.55 23.35
CA ILE A 476 2.19 3.42 24.27
C ILE A 476 1.93 3.85 25.72
N LEU A 477 2.27 5.10 26.08
CA LEU A 477 1.96 5.69 27.38
C LEU A 477 0.59 6.39 27.37
N GLN A 478 -0.15 6.31 26.26
CA GLN A 478 -1.47 6.88 26.04
C GLN A 478 -1.44 8.42 26.03
N GLN A 479 -0.39 8.99 25.44
CA GLN A 479 -0.17 10.43 25.31
C GLN A 479 0.07 10.81 23.85
N TRP A 480 -0.34 12.02 23.48
CA TRP A 480 0.00 12.59 22.18
C TRP A 480 1.44 13.12 22.21
N THR A 481 2.26 12.63 21.28
CA THR A 481 3.66 12.99 21.12
C THR A 481 3.84 13.64 19.76
N GLU A 482 4.44 14.84 19.73
CA GLU A 482 4.69 15.59 18.50
C GLU A 482 5.66 14.81 17.60
N LEU A 483 5.31 14.77 16.31
CA LEU A 483 6.04 14.07 15.27
C LEU A 483 6.68 15.05 14.29
N ALA A 484 5.92 16.04 13.82
CA ALA A 484 6.39 17.13 12.98
C ALA A 484 5.60 18.41 13.26
N VAL A 485 6.26 19.57 13.10
CA VAL A 485 5.66 20.90 13.28
C VAL A 485 6.05 21.76 12.09
N LEU A 486 5.07 22.24 11.34
CA LEU A 486 5.24 23.26 10.30
C LEU A 486 4.85 24.60 10.88
N THR A 487 5.62 25.64 10.59
CA THR A 487 5.36 27.01 11.07
C THR A 487 5.22 27.93 9.88
N SER A 488 4.10 28.64 9.78
CA SER A 488 3.89 29.62 8.70
C SER A 488 4.87 30.79 8.83
N ASP A 489 5.39 31.23 7.70
CA ASP A 489 6.19 32.45 7.59
C ASP A 489 5.33 33.72 7.37
N GLY A 490 4.01 33.56 7.23
CA GLY A 490 3.04 34.62 6.97
C GLY A 490 2.76 34.88 5.49
N THR A 491 3.24 34.03 4.57
CA THR A 491 3.01 34.15 3.13
C THR A 491 2.21 32.97 2.58
N ASP A 492 1.36 33.22 1.58
CA ASP A 492 0.59 32.15 0.93
C ASP A 492 1.51 31.27 0.09
N GLN A 493 1.41 29.97 0.28
CA GLN A 493 2.12 28.98 -0.53
C GLN A 493 1.31 28.64 -1.78
N THR A 494 2.02 28.42 -2.90
CA THR A 494 1.44 27.88 -4.15
C THR A 494 1.68 26.39 -4.33
N ASP A 495 2.68 25.85 -3.63
CA ASP A 495 3.10 24.45 -3.75
C ASP A 495 3.05 23.79 -2.38
N PHE A 496 2.83 22.49 -2.35
CA PHE A 496 2.86 21.70 -1.13
C PHE A 496 4.30 21.39 -0.71
N THR A 497 4.56 21.50 0.59
CA THR A 497 5.81 21.09 1.23
C THR A 497 5.69 19.64 1.68
N PHE A 498 6.59 18.77 1.22
CA PHE A 498 6.67 17.40 1.71
C PHE A 498 7.26 17.33 3.11
N VAL A 499 6.63 16.54 3.97
CA VAL A 499 7.04 16.30 5.36
C VAL A 499 7.17 14.80 5.55
N ASN A 500 8.25 14.37 6.18
CA ASN A 500 8.45 12.98 6.55
C ASN A 500 9.14 12.88 7.91
N ALA A 501 8.59 12.05 8.79
CA ALA A 501 9.07 11.94 10.17
C ALA A 501 9.04 10.48 10.65
N GLU A 502 10.16 10.02 11.20
CA GLU A 502 10.26 8.67 11.76
C GLU A 502 9.39 8.54 13.02
N VAL A 503 8.57 7.50 13.07
CA VAL A 503 7.78 7.18 14.27
C VAL A 503 8.72 6.68 15.36
N GLY A 504 8.83 7.45 16.43
CA GLY A 504 9.65 7.10 17.59
C GLY A 504 9.23 5.78 18.23
N LEU A 505 10.15 5.15 18.98
CA LEU A 505 9.96 3.82 19.59
C LEU A 505 8.65 3.65 20.39
N PHE A 506 8.15 4.71 21.04
CA PHE A 506 6.90 4.65 21.80
C PHE A 506 5.64 4.63 20.93
N GLY A 507 5.74 4.93 19.63
CA GLY A 507 4.67 4.75 18.66
C GLY A 507 4.53 3.31 18.15
N TRP A 508 5.46 2.41 18.45
CA TRP A 508 5.45 1.03 17.94
C TRP A 508 4.62 0.10 18.83
N TRP A 509 3.30 0.26 18.76
CA TRP A 509 2.34 -0.53 19.54
C TRP A 509 1.01 -0.70 18.78
N ASP A 510 0.08 -1.45 19.35
CA ASP A 510 -1.19 -1.81 18.74
C ASP A 510 -2.26 -0.71 18.78
N GLY A 511 -1.97 0.43 19.44
CA GLY A 511 -2.86 1.58 19.57
C GLY A 511 -2.28 2.87 18.99
N PHE A 512 -1.38 2.79 17.99
CA PHE A 512 -0.88 3.98 17.33
C PHE A 512 -2.05 4.72 16.66
N ARG A 513 -2.09 6.06 16.80
CA ARG A 513 -3.03 6.92 16.10
C ARG A 513 -2.28 8.15 15.61
N LEU A 514 -2.57 8.64 14.41
CA LEU A 514 -2.02 9.89 13.88
C LEU A 514 -3.04 11.01 14.09
N ARG A 515 -2.58 12.21 14.46
CA ARG A 515 -3.41 13.42 14.52
C ARG A 515 -2.71 14.58 13.85
N PHE A 516 -3.48 15.32 13.07
CA PHE A 516 -3.15 16.68 12.62
C PHE A 516 -3.95 17.68 13.43
N ARG A 517 -3.31 18.77 13.85
CA ARG A 517 -3.99 19.90 14.51
C ARG A 517 -3.32 21.21 14.15
N THR A 518 -4.09 22.28 14.12
CA THR A 518 -3.59 23.64 13.88
C THR A 518 -3.53 24.46 15.17
N THR A 519 -2.73 25.53 15.15
CA THR A 519 -2.69 26.56 16.19
C THR A 519 -2.91 27.93 15.56
N GLY A 520 -4.11 28.15 15.05
CA GLY A 520 -4.56 29.39 14.44
C GLY A 520 -5.53 30.18 15.32
N SER A 521 -5.71 31.46 14.99
CA SER A 521 -6.53 32.38 15.78
C SER A 521 -7.82 32.80 15.08
N ASP A 522 -7.93 32.55 13.76
CA ASP A 522 -9.15 32.78 13.00
C ASP A 522 -9.39 31.74 11.89
N GLY A 523 -10.59 31.78 11.30
CA GLY A 523 -11.04 30.81 10.29
C GLY A 523 -10.63 31.17 8.86
N THR A 524 -9.57 31.96 8.70
CA THR A 524 -8.89 32.17 7.41
C THR A 524 -7.49 31.56 7.38
N ASP A 525 -7.09 30.91 8.48
CA ASP A 525 -5.82 30.20 8.63
C ASP A 525 -5.91 28.80 7.99
N ASP A 526 -6.02 28.71 6.66
CA ASP A 526 -6.23 27.45 5.94
C ASP A 526 -4.92 26.65 5.80
N TRP A 527 -4.87 25.48 6.44
CA TRP A 527 -3.81 24.47 6.27
C TRP A 527 -4.34 23.28 5.49
N TYR A 528 -3.75 23.02 4.33
CA TYR A 528 -4.06 21.88 3.48
C TYR A 528 -3.08 20.75 3.72
N VAL A 529 -3.57 19.51 3.80
CA VAL A 529 -2.76 18.29 3.99
C VAL A 529 -3.19 17.22 3.00
N ASP A 530 -2.23 16.61 2.31
CA ASP A 530 -2.48 15.57 1.29
C ASP A 530 -1.45 14.42 1.37
N ASP A 531 -1.75 13.31 0.70
CA ASP A 531 -0.88 12.13 0.54
C ASP A 531 -0.27 11.64 1.87
N ILE A 532 -1.14 11.46 2.87
CA ILE A 532 -0.76 11.05 4.22
C ILE A 532 -0.47 9.55 4.21
N ALA A 533 0.79 9.18 4.41
CA ALA A 533 1.22 7.79 4.49
C ALA A 533 1.79 7.43 5.86
N ILE A 534 1.53 6.19 6.30
CA ILE A 534 2.19 5.57 7.44
C ILE A 534 2.78 4.26 6.94
N ALA A 535 4.07 4.27 6.64
CA ALA A 535 4.74 3.22 5.89
C ALA A 535 6.24 3.17 6.22
N PRO A 536 6.97 2.11 5.80
CA PRO A 536 8.43 2.16 5.76
C PRO A 536 8.88 3.28 4.82
N PHE A 537 10.08 3.84 5.05
CA PHE A 537 10.60 4.90 4.19
C PHE A 537 10.87 4.36 2.77
N ALA A 538 10.03 4.77 1.82
CA ALA A 538 10.11 4.37 0.42
C ALA A 538 11.15 5.18 -0.38
N GLY A 539 11.47 6.39 0.09
CA GLY A 539 12.33 7.36 -0.58
C GLY A 539 11.75 8.77 -0.46
N ASN A 540 12.53 9.78 -0.79
CA ASN A 540 12.10 11.18 -0.88
C ASN A 540 11.32 11.41 -2.17
N ALA A 541 10.24 12.18 -2.09
CA ALA A 541 9.53 12.61 -3.27
C ALA A 541 10.22 13.80 -3.97
N ILE A 542 9.71 14.14 -5.15
CA ILE A 542 10.16 15.26 -5.97
C ILE A 542 8.95 16.22 -6.15
N PRO A 543 9.12 17.55 -6.02
CA PRO A 543 10.38 18.26 -5.88
C PRO A 543 11.00 18.15 -4.48
N PHE A 544 12.34 18.17 -4.44
CA PHE A 544 13.15 18.18 -3.23
C PHE A 544 13.96 19.46 -3.15
N HIS A 545 14.09 20.01 -1.94
CA HIS A 545 14.92 21.19 -1.66
C HIS A 545 15.61 21.03 -0.30
N GLU A 546 16.93 21.25 -0.27
CA GLU A 546 17.77 21.29 0.93
C GLU A 546 18.48 22.65 0.99
N PRO A 547 17.97 23.58 1.82
CA PRO A 547 18.59 24.89 2.07
C PRO A 547 19.52 24.91 3.29
N PHE A 548 19.73 23.77 3.96
CA PHE A 548 20.51 23.68 5.21
C PHE A 548 20.04 24.68 6.30
N ALA A 549 18.73 24.68 6.59
CA ALA A 549 18.13 25.59 7.58
C ALA A 549 18.65 25.36 9.04
N ASP A 550 19.16 24.17 9.34
CA ASP A 550 19.65 23.76 10.65
C ASP A 550 21.17 23.51 10.67
N ALA A 551 21.78 23.63 11.85
CA ALA A 551 23.23 23.44 12.03
C ALA A 551 23.70 21.96 11.96
N ASP A 552 22.77 21.02 11.76
CA ASP A 552 23.01 19.58 11.72
C ASP A 552 22.33 18.98 10.47
N PHE A 553 22.91 17.93 9.88
CA PHE A 553 22.27 17.21 8.77
C PHE A 553 20.97 16.52 9.21
N ASN A 554 19.93 16.62 8.37
CA ASN A 554 18.76 15.76 8.47
C ASN A 554 19.12 14.33 8.02
N THR A 555 19.57 13.52 8.97
CA THR A 555 19.96 12.10 8.76
C THR A 555 18.80 11.12 8.83
N SER A 556 17.58 11.61 9.06
CA SER A 556 16.35 10.79 9.02
C SER A 556 15.78 10.66 7.61
N THR A 557 15.96 11.67 6.75
CA THR A 557 15.27 11.73 5.45
C THR A 557 16.13 12.27 4.32
N ASN A 558 17.03 13.22 4.55
CA ASN A 558 17.76 13.87 3.45
C ASN A 558 19.08 13.15 3.18
N TRP A 559 19.82 12.79 4.22
CA TRP A 559 21.19 12.27 4.12
C TRP A 559 21.34 10.87 4.74
N ALA A 560 21.53 9.86 3.89
CA ALA A 560 21.68 8.47 4.30
C ALA A 560 23.09 8.14 4.81
N GLU A 561 24.11 8.80 4.27
CA GLU A 561 25.51 8.58 4.68
C GLU A 561 26.29 9.90 4.68
N ILE A 562 26.86 10.24 5.83
CA ILE A 562 27.78 11.37 6.00
C ILE A 562 29.15 10.83 6.40
N ASN A 563 30.18 11.19 5.63
CA ASN A 563 31.56 10.85 5.90
C ASN A 563 32.37 12.15 5.94
N GLY A 564 32.62 12.67 7.14
CA GLY A 564 33.44 13.86 7.38
C GLY A 564 32.77 15.22 7.12
N ALA A 565 31.79 15.27 6.21
CA ALA A 565 31.04 16.47 5.88
C ALA A 565 30.44 17.15 7.13
N THR A 566 30.34 18.47 7.10
CA THR A 566 29.74 19.28 8.17
C THR A 566 28.77 20.32 7.61
N VAL A 567 27.92 20.89 8.46
CA VAL A 567 27.07 22.04 8.13
C VAL A 567 27.59 23.24 8.92
N SER A 568 27.84 24.37 8.25
CA SER A 568 28.55 25.52 8.85
C SER A 568 28.17 26.85 8.21
N THR A 569 28.59 27.96 8.85
CA THR A 569 28.47 29.34 8.34
C THR A 569 29.82 29.88 7.84
N ASP A 570 30.75 29.00 7.47
CA ASP A 570 32.13 29.38 7.13
C ASP A 570 32.26 29.84 5.66
N ALA A 571 31.21 29.64 4.86
CA ALA A 571 31.12 30.14 3.49
C ALA A 571 30.95 31.67 3.48
N THR A 572 30.70 32.23 2.31
CA THR A 572 30.47 33.67 2.17
C THR A 572 29.38 33.89 1.15
N ASN A 573 28.30 34.55 1.59
CA ASN A 573 27.09 34.82 0.83
C ASN A 573 26.35 33.53 0.46
N GLU A 574 26.00 32.75 1.47
CA GLU A 574 25.12 31.59 1.38
C GLU A 574 23.82 31.97 0.63
N PRO A 575 23.45 31.25 -0.45
CA PRO A 575 22.19 31.43 -1.17
C PRO A 575 20.95 31.36 -0.27
N SER A 576 20.97 30.44 0.70
CA SER A 576 19.97 30.33 1.76
C SER A 576 20.61 30.47 3.13
N ASP A 577 20.21 31.50 3.88
CA ASP A 577 20.70 31.70 5.23
C ASP A 577 20.20 30.60 6.21
N PRO A 578 21.00 30.17 7.19
CA PRO A 578 22.34 30.69 7.51
C PRO A 578 23.49 29.70 7.25
N TYR A 579 23.23 28.45 6.85
CA TYR A 579 24.26 27.42 6.77
C TYR A 579 24.43 26.85 5.36
N SER A 580 25.59 26.23 5.11
CA SER A 580 25.85 25.41 3.93
C SER A 580 26.62 24.15 4.31
N MET A 581 26.53 23.11 3.49
CA MET A 581 27.35 21.91 3.65
C MET A 581 28.80 22.21 3.28
N ASN A 582 29.74 21.90 4.16
CA ASN A 582 31.19 21.92 3.90
C ASN A 582 31.73 20.49 3.75
N LEU A 583 32.46 20.26 2.65
CA LEU A 583 33.23 19.06 2.36
C LEU A 583 34.70 19.43 2.23
N ASP A 584 35.57 18.77 3.01
CA ASP A 584 37.02 18.89 2.85
C ASP A 584 37.67 17.55 2.45
N GLY A 585 38.95 17.58 2.07
CA GLY A 585 39.77 16.36 1.95
C GLY A 585 39.11 15.25 1.11
N THR A 586 38.67 14.17 1.77
CA THR A 586 37.99 13.02 1.15
C THR A 586 36.55 12.86 1.60
N ASP A 587 35.95 13.93 2.08
CA ASP A 587 34.62 13.92 2.63
C ASP A 587 33.57 13.65 1.56
N SER A 588 32.45 13.09 2.01
CA SER A 588 31.31 12.83 1.15
C SER A 588 30.00 12.86 1.93
N ALA A 589 28.95 13.26 1.24
CA ALA A 589 27.58 13.19 1.72
C ALA A 589 26.70 12.54 0.63
N THR A 590 25.93 11.52 1.02
CA THR A 590 25.05 10.74 0.14
C THR A 590 23.61 10.93 0.59
N SER A 591 22.73 11.27 -0.34
CA SER A 591 21.31 11.43 -0.07
C SER A 591 20.66 10.08 0.26
N PHE A 592 19.48 10.13 0.86
CA PHE A 592 18.55 9.00 0.75
C PHE A 592 18.06 8.81 -0.70
N ASN A 593 17.39 7.68 -0.93
CA ASN A 593 16.78 7.39 -2.23
C ASN A 593 15.63 8.36 -2.52
N PHE A 594 15.35 8.58 -3.80
CA PHE A 594 14.26 9.37 -4.33
C PHE A 594 13.32 8.49 -5.14
N LEU A 595 12.02 8.76 -5.01
CA LEU A 595 10.96 8.18 -5.82
C LEU A 595 10.90 8.92 -7.16
N LEU A 596 11.82 8.60 -8.05
CA LEU A 596 11.91 9.19 -9.38
C LEU A 596 11.40 8.20 -10.44
N ASP A 597 10.43 8.59 -11.24
CA ASP A 597 9.91 7.82 -12.38
C ASP A 597 9.77 8.67 -13.66
N PHE A 598 9.63 8.01 -14.80
CA PHE A 598 9.55 8.59 -16.12
C PHE A 598 8.42 9.61 -16.32
N ASP A 599 7.36 9.55 -15.51
CA ASP A 599 6.27 10.53 -15.56
C ASP A 599 6.72 11.94 -15.16
N GLN A 600 7.84 12.05 -14.41
CA GLN A 600 8.43 13.32 -13.99
C GLN A 600 9.50 13.84 -14.98
N PHE A 601 9.72 13.18 -16.12
CA PHE A 601 10.75 13.60 -17.07
C PHE A 601 10.41 14.93 -17.79
N PRO A 602 11.36 15.90 -17.90
CA PRO A 602 12.73 15.90 -17.38
C PRO A 602 12.85 16.44 -15.94
N VAL A 603 13.77 15.86 -15.17
CA VAL A 603 14.11 16.30 -13.81
C VAL A 603 15.52 16.84 -13.80
N TYR A 604 15.73 17.94 -13.11
CA TYR A 604 16.98 18.66 -12.97
C TYR A 604 17.51 18.51 -11.55
N LEU A 605 18.82 18.25 -11.45
CA LEU A 605 19.56 18.40 -10.20
C LEU A 605 20.27 19.74 -10.25
N SER A 606 19.94 20.64 -9.33
CA SER A 606 20.58 21.95 -9.21
C SER A 606 21.15 22.18 -7.83
N PHE A 607 22.20 22.98 -7.73
CA PHE A 607 22.81 23.36 -6.46
C PHE A 607 23.72 24.57 -6.66
N PHE A 608 24.06 25.23 -5.57
CA PHE A 608 25.06 26.29 -5.53
C PHE A 608 26.35 25.75 -4.91
N ALA A 609 27.50 26.16 -5.44
CA ALA A 609 28.79 25.75 -4.88
C ALA A 609 29.79 26.91 -4.76
N GLN A 610 30.61 26.88 -3.71
CA GLN A 610 31.72 27.80 -3.46
C GLN A 610 32.94 27.01 -2.99
N HIS A 611 34.15 27.38 -3.43
CA HIS A 611 35.40 26.80 -2.94
C HIS A 611 36.34 27.85 -2.34
N LYS A 612 36.92 27.52 -1.18
CA LYS A 612 37.88 28.36 -0.45
C LYS A 612 39.05 27.51 0.04
N GLY A 613 40.26 28.03 -0.10
CA GLY A 613 41.49 27.31 0.24
C GLY A 613 41.85 26.17 -0.73
N VAL A 614 41.01 25.87 -1.72
CA VAL A 614 41.18 24.76 -2.65
C VAL A 614 42.22 25.08 -3.72
N GLU A 615 43.20 24.19 -3.93
CA GLU A 615 44.22 24.41 -4.96
C GLU A 615 43.76 24.08 -6.38
N ASN A 616 44.40 24.74 -7.35
CA ASN A 616 44.12 24.56 -8.78
C ASN A 616 44.18 23.07 -9.19
N GLY A 617 43.08 22.58 -9.77
CA GLY A 617 42.95 21.22 -10.29
C GLY A 617 42.37 20.20 -9.31
N LYS A 618 42.07 20.58 -8.06
CA LYS A 618 41.25 19.76 -7.14
C LYS A 618 39.79 19.79 -7.57
N GLN A 619 39.04 18.75 -7.19
CA GLN A 619 37.71 18.52 -7.75
C GLN A 619 36.66 18.22 -6.69
N LEU A 620 35.46 18.75 -6.91
CA LEU A 620 34.22 18.28 -6.30
C LEU A 620 33.48 17.46 -7.36
N VAL A 621 33.19 16.21 -7.05
CA VAL A 621 32.46 15.32 -7.95
C VAL A 621 31.05 15.10 -7.41
N VAL A 622 30.07 15.30 -8.28
CA VAL A 622 28.66 15.02 -8.02
C VAL A 622 28.26 13.81 -8.85
N GLU A 623 27.66 12.81 -8.20
CA GLU A 623 27.24 11.56 -8.84
C GLU A 623 25.78 11.27 -8.53
N TYR A 624 25.11 10.53 -9.43
CA TYR A 624 23.81 9.93 -9.16
C TYR A 624 23.87 8.40 -9.27
N LEU A 625 22.97 7.70 -8.60
CA LEU A 625 22.83 6.26 -8.63
C LEU A 625 21.88 5.85 -9.76
N ASN A 626 22.38 5.08 -10.72
CA ASN A 626 21.57 4.61 -11.84
C ASN A 626 20.76 3.33 -11.52
N ASP A 627 19.87 2.96 -12.44
CA ASP A 627 18.96 1.79 -12.37
C ASP A 627 19.67 0.44 -12.12
N SER A 628 20.96 0.38 -12.40
CA SER A 628 21.82 -0.79 -12.26
C SER A 628 22.57 -0.80 -10.92
N GLY A 629 22.31 0.18 -10.04
CA GLY A 629 22.97 0.36 -8.75
C GLY A 629 24.41 0.86 -8.84
N SER A 630 24.77 1.54 -9.94
CA SER A 630 26.11 2.10 -10.15
C SER A 630 26.10 3.63 -10.06
N TRP A 631 27.07 4.19 -9.35
CA TRP A 631 27.27 5.64 -9.27
C TRP A 631 27.87 6.15 -10.58
N LEU A 632 27.19 7.08 -11.23
CA LEU A 632 27.61 7.76 -12.45
C LEU A 632 27.84 9.24 -12.17
N GLU A 633 28.85 9.82 -12.82
CA GLU A 633 29.16 11.25 -12.71
C GLU A 633 28.04 12.09 -13.32
N PHE A 634 27.50 13.00 -12.52
CA PHE A 634 26.58 14.06 -12.95
C PHE A 634 27.38 15.27 -13.46
N THR A 635 28.25 15.79 -12.60
CA THR A 635 29.17 16.89 -12.95
C THR A 635 30.43 16.85 -12.08
N THR A 636 31.47 17.53 -12.55
CA THR A 636 32.72 17.72 -11.81
C THR A 636 33.10 19.20 -11.82
N LEU A 637 33.16 19.80 -10.64
CA LEU A 637 33.71 21.15 -10.47
C LEU A 637 35.21 21.05 -10.25
N THR A 638 35.99 21.91 -10.88
CA THR A 638 37.45 21.93 -10.75
C THR A 638 37.89 23.32 -10.31
N SER A 639 38.56 23.40 -9.16
CA SER A 639 39.05 24.68 -8.63
C SER A 639 40.13 25.26 -9.53
N ASP A 640 40.11 26.57 -9.71
CA ASP A 640 41.17 27.32 -10.42
C ASP A 640 42.33 27.76 -9.50
N GLY A 641 42.21 27.47 -8.19
CA GLY A 641 43.17 27.86 -7.16
C GLY A 641 42.94 29.23 -6.52
N THR A 642 41.82 29.90 -6.81
CA THR A 642 41.45 31.22 -6.27
C THR A 642 40.18 31.10 -5.42
N ASP A 643 40.19 31.64 -4.19
CA ASP A 643 38.98 31.64 -3.35
C ASP A 643 37.83 32.40 -4.03
N GLN A 644 36.66 31.78 -4.07
CA GLN A 644 35.43 32.40 -4.55
C GLN A 644 34.82 33.30 -3.46
N GLY A 645 34.22 34.41 -3.88
CA GLY A 645 33.55 35.37 -2.98
C GLY A 645 32.03 35.24 -2.92
N SER A 646 31.46 34.40 -3.78
CA SER A 646 30.03 34.08 -3.87
C SER A 646 29.89 32.63 -4.32
N PHE A 647 28.69 32.06 -4.22
CA PHE A 647 28.40 30.75 -4.78
C PHE A 647 28.14 30.86 -6.30
N GLU A 648 28.46 29.81 -7.03
CA GLU A 648 28.12 29.63 -8.44
C GLU A 648 26.97 28.62 -8.56
N PHE A 649 25.98 28.94 -9.40
CA PHE A 649 24.86 28.05 -9.67
C PHE A 649 25.24 26.97 -10.68
N HIS A 650 24.87 25.73 -10.38
CA HIS A 650 25.04 24.57 -11.24
C HIS A 650 23.71 23.84 -11.41
N GLN A 651 23.38 23.48 -12.65
CA GLN A 651 22.21 22.68 -12.97
C GLN A 651 22.43 21.90 -14.26
N ASP A 652 21.92 20.68 -14.31
CA ASP A 652 21.74 19.91 -15.54
C ASP A 652 20.56 18.93 -15.36
N SER A 653 20.02 18.43 -16.47
CA SER A 653 18.99 17.39 -16.45
C SER A 653 19.59 16.03 -16.13
N LEU A 654 18.91 15.24 -15.31
CA LEU A 654 19.21 13.82 -15.18
C LEU A 654 18.92 13.09 -16.50
N ILE A 655 19.62 11.98 -16.71
CA ILE A 655 19.44 11.14 -17.90
C ILE A 655 18.61 9.89 -17.57
N PHE A 656 18.14 9.19 -18.60
CA PHE A 656 17.10 8.17 -18.48
C PHE A 656 17.38 7.04 -17.48
N ASP A 657 18.63 6.66 -17.23
CA ASP A 657 18.96 5.60 -16.26
C ASP A 657 18.95 6.07 -14.80
N ALA A 658 18.70 7.36 -14.55
CA ALA A 658 18.42 7.89 -13.21
C ALA A 658 16.95 7.69 -12.79
N TYR A 659 16.02 7.40 -13.71
CA TYR A 659 14.58 7.35 -13.44
C TYR A 659 14.15 5.98 -12.89
N HIS A 660 14.31 5.81 -11.58
CA HIS A 660 13.86 4.65 -10.80
C HIS A 660 13.71 5.01 -9.30
N GLU A 661 12.95 4.20 -8.56
CA GLU A 661 12.63 4.38 -7.12
C GLU A 661 13.84 4.24 -6.17
N GLY A 662 15.04 4.00 -6.71
CA GLY A 662 16.29 3.93 -5.97
C GLY A 662 17.27 5.05 -6.28
N MET A 663 16.85 6.10 -7.00
CA MET A 663 17.73 7.20 -7.38
C MET A 663 18.30 7.86 -6.13
N ALA A 664 19.59 8.13 -6.09
CA ALA A 664 20.21 8.93 -5.03
C ALA A 664 21.30 9.80 -5.66
N PHE A 665 21.68 10.90 -5.03
CA PHE A 665 22.86 11.68 -5.41
C PHE A 665 23.89 11.69 -4.29
N ARG A 666 25.14 11.98 -4.63
CA ARG A 666 26.18 12.23 -3.63
C ARG A 666 27.19 13.27 -4.10
N PHE A 667 27.72 14.01 -3.13
CA PHE A 667 28.81 14.95 -3.30
C PHE A 667 30.08 14.36 -2.71
N ARG A 668 31.21 14.48 -3.41
CA ARG A 668 32.52 13.97 -2.95
C ARG A 668 33.63 14.97 -3.24
N ALA A 669 34.33 15.41 -2.19
CA ALA A 669 35.58 16.14 -2.35
C ALA A 669 36.70 15.17 -2.76
N LEU A 670 37.50 15.58 -3.74
CA LEU A 670 38.70 14.86 -4.19
C LEU A 670 39.96 15.70 -3.85
N GLY A 671 40.39 15.60 -2.61
CA GLY A 671 41.59 16.23 -2.06
C GLY A 671 42.21 15.37 -0.94
N ALA A 672 43.35 15.78 -0.39
CA ALA A 672 44.02 15.04 0.71
C ALA A 672 44.33 15.93 1.92
N ASP A 673 44.02 17.22 1.83
CA ASP A 673 44.45 18.23 2.78
C ASP A 673 43.18 18.94 3.30
N GLY A 674 42.97 18.96 4.62
CA GLY A 674 41.74 19.48 5.28
C GLY A 674 41.66 21.02 5.31
N THR A 675 42.11 21.66 4.24
CA THR A 675 41.92 23.09 3.96
C THR A 675 41.27 23.32 2.59
N ASP A 676 40.95 22.22 1.88
CA ASP A 676 40.27 22.24 0.59
C ASP A 676 38.74 22.31 0.84
N ASP A 677 38.22 23.45 1.29
CA ASP A 677 36.80 23.60 1.67
C ASP A 677 35.90 23.82 0.43
N TRP A 678 34.97 22.90 0.21
CA TRP A 678 33.89 23.00 -0.77
C TRP A 678 32.56 23.18 -0.04
N TYR A 679 31.95 24.35 -0.24
CA TYR A 679 30.64 24.70 0.28
C TYR A 679 29.56 24.43 -0.77
N ILE A 680 28.48 23.77 -0.38
CA ILE A 680 27.33 23.44 -1.21
C ILE A 680 26.08 23.91 -0.49
N ASP A 681 25.19 24.58 -1.22
CA ASP A 681 23.93 25.10 -0.70
C ASP A 681 22.79 24.99 -1.73
N ASP A 682 21.56 25.16 -1.27
CA ASP A 682 20.34 25.25 -2.09
C ASP A 682 20.22 24.08 -3.09
N ILE A 683 20.39 22.85 -2.60
CA ILE A 683 20.31 21.65 -3.44
C ILE A 683 18.85 21.39 -3.79
N ARG A 684 18.53 21.25 -5.07
CA ARG A 684 17.18 20.96 -5.56
C ARG A 684 17.18 19.80 -6.54
N LEU A 685 16.13 19.00 -6.47
CA LEU A 685 15.82 17.96 -7.45
C LEU A 685 14.36 18.15 -7.87
N GLY A 686 14.10 18.45 -9.14
CA GLY A 686 12.74 18.74 -9.62
C GLY A 686 12.70 19.37 -11.00
N ASP A 687 11.79 20.30 -11.23
CA ASP A 687 11.69 21.06 -12.47
C ASP A 687 12.96 21.90 -12.75
N GLU A 688 13.06 22.41 -13.98
CA GLU A 688 14.14 23.32 -14.35
C GLU A 688 14.11 24.55 -13.43
N PHE A 689 15.09 24.67 -12.54
CA PHE A 689 15.19 25.81 -11.66
C PHE A 689 15.93 26.93 -12.40
N THR A 690 15.30 28.09 -12.44
CA THR A 690 15.97 29.33 -12.79
C THR A 690 16.17 30.05 -11.47
N PRO A 691 17.42 30.17 -10.97
CA PRO A 691 17.70 31.03 -9.83
C PRO A 691 17.03 32.38 -10.06
N PRO A 692 16.45 33.01 -9.03
CA PRO A 692 16.13 34.42 -9.12
C PRO A 692 17.39 35.11 -9.65
N ASP A 693 17.34 35.57 -10.91
CA ASP A 693 18.46 36.31 -11.51
C ASP A 693 18.86 37.35 -10.48
N ASP A 694 20.13 37.37 -10.03
CA ASP A 694 20.73 38.41 -9.17
C ASP A 694 19.91 39.66 -9.34
N CYS A 695 19.03 39.96 -8.36
CA CYS A 695 17.89 40.82 -8.63
C CYS A 695 18.39 42.10 -9.26
N ILE A 696 18.21 42.26 -10.58
CA ILE A 696 18.92 43.32 -11.31
C ILE A 696 18.47 44.68 -10.78
N ALA A 697 17.28 44.72 -10.17
CA ALA A 697 16.73 45.86 -9.46
C ALA A 697 17.40 46.16 -8.10
N ASP A 698 17.99 45.17 -7.43
CA ASP A 698 18.93 45.31 -6.30
C ASP A 698 20.36 45.50 -6.84
N PHE A 699 20.60 46.68 -7.38
CA PHE A 699 21.85 47.00 -8.06
C PHE A 699 23.02 47.17 -7.10
N ASN A 700 22.77 47.44 -5.81
CA ASN A 700 23.83 47.60 -4.82
C ASN A 700 24.12 46.33 -4.02
N GLY A 701 23.32 45.26 -4.20
CA GLY A 701 23.48 43.97 -3.55
C GLY A 701 23.26 44.07 -2.05
N ASP A 702 22.26 44.86 -1.62
CA ASP A 702 21.88 45.02 -0.22
C ASP A 702 20.61 44.25 0.17
N ASP A 703 20.14 43.39 -0.73
CA ASP A 703 18.96 42.53 -0.64
C ASP A 703 17.64 43.31 -0.53
N THR A 704 17.66 44.62 -0.84
CA THR A 704 16.46 45.47 -0.79
C THR A 704 16.34 46.42 -1.97
N VAL A 705 15.38 46.16 -2.87
CA VAL A 705 15.06 47.07 -3.98
C VAL A 705 14.48 48.39 -3.45
N ASN A 706 15.33 49.41 -3.41
CA ASN A 706 14.98 50.71 -2.89
C ASN A 706 15.63 51.83 -3.73
N THR A 707 15.58 53.07 -3.24
CA THR A 707 16.15 54.21 -4.00
C THR A 707 17.68 54.21 -4.07
N GLN A 708 18.36 53.41 -3.27
CA GLN A 708 19.81 53.26 -3.25
C GLN A 708 20.31 52.49 -4.47
N ASP A 709 19.54 51.54 -4.99
CA ASP A 709 19.82 50.81 -6.23
C ASP A 709 19.77 51.72 -7.44
N VAL A 710 18.75 52.57 -7.50
CA VAL A 710 18.65 53.59 -8.54
C VAL A 710 19.86 54.52 -8.51
N LEU A 711 20.35 54.87 -7.31
CA LEU A 711 21.56 55.68 -7.17
C LEU A 711 22.82 54.94 -7.61
N ALA A 712 22.96 53.66 -7.25
CA ALA A 712 24.07 52.81 -7.64
C ALA A 712 24.11 52.59 -9.17
N PHE A 713 22.98 52.24 -9.77
CA PHE A 713 22.81 52.11 -11.21
C PHE A 713 23.13 53.41 -11.95
N LEU A 714 22.59 54.56 -11.51
CA LEU A 714 22.86 55.84 -12.17
C LEU A 714 24.35 56.24 -12.08
N ASN A 715 25.06 55.84 -11.02
CA ASN A 715 26.50 56.05 -10.93
C ASN A 715 27.27 55.17 -11.94
N ALA A 716 26.91 53.88 -12.04
CA ALA A 716 27.48 52.96 -13.03
C ALA A 716 27.21 53.42 -14.47
N TRP A 717 25.97 53.82 -14.76
CA TRP A 717 25.55 54.35 -16.06
C TRP A 717 26.29 55.62 -16.47
N ASN A 718 26.46 56.58 -15.55
CA ASN A 718 27.22 57.81 -15.82
C ASN A 718 28.72 57.54 -16.07
N ASN A 719 29.25 56.45 -15.54
CA ASN A 719 30.64 56.02 -15.74
C ASN A 719 30.81 55.16 -17.00
N GLY A 720 29.70 54.74 -17.65
CA GLY A 720 29.73 53.79 -18.77
C GLY A 720 30.24 52.42 -18.34
N ASP A 721 29.98 52.03 -17.09
CA ASP A 721 30.37 50.73 -16.56
C ASP A 721 29.60 49.60 -17.26
N PRO A 722 30.25 48.51 -17.70
CA PRO A 722 29.57 47.36 -18.27
C PRO A 722 28.43 46.79 -17.41
N SER A 723 28.47 46.96 -16.09
CA SER A 723 27.36 46.53 -15.21
C SER A 723 26.06 47.30 -15.44
N ALA A 724 26.10 48.46 -16.11
CA ALA A 724 24.92 49.24 -16.46
C ALA A 724 24.32 48.90 -17.85
N ASP A 725 24.81 47.86 -18.53
CA ASP A 725 24.25 47.32 -19.79
C ASP A 725 23.09 46.34 -19.51
N ILE A 726 22.02 46.88 -18.94
CA ILE A 726 20.89 46.10 -18.40
C ILE A 726 20.13 45.35 -19.49
N ASN A 727 20.14 45.84 -20.73
CA ASN A 727 19.49 45.14 -21.84
C ASN A 727 20.42 44.16 -22.59
N GLY A 728 21.70 44.07 -22.19
CA GLY A 728 22.70 43.17 -22.75
C GLY A 728 23.06 43.45 -24.22
N ASP A 729 22.85 44.67 -24.72
CA ASP A 729 23.09 45.03 -26.13
C ASP A 729 24.55 45.43 -26.42
N GLY A 730 25.39 45.46 -25.39
CA GLY A 730 26.80 45.82 -25.45
C GLY A 730 27.05 47.33 -25.43
N ASN A 731 26.00 48.16 -25.25
CA ASN A 731 26.12 49.63 -25.22
C ASN A 731 25.31 50.24 -24.07
N VAL A 732 26.00 50.74 -23.04
CA VAL A 732 25.38 51.53 -21.97
C VAL A 732 24.80 52.84 -22.52
N ASN A 733 23.47 52.90 -22.62
CA ASN A 733 22.72 54.01 -23.19
C ASN A 733 21.37 54.21 -22.46
N THR A 734 20.50 55.07 -23.00
CA THR A 734 19.23 55.38 -22.34
C THR A 734 18.23 54.21 -22.33
N GLN A 735 18.44 53.19 -23.15
CA GLN A 735 17.62 51.99 -23.16
C GLN A 735 17.84 51.16 -21.90
N ASP A 736 19.06 51.12 -21.36
CA ASP A 736 19.38 50.45 -20.09
C ASP A 736 18.70 51.11 -18.90
N VAL A 737 18.58 52.44 -18.92
CA VAL A 737 17.85 53.17 -17.88
C VAL A 737 16.36 52.80 -17.90
N LEU A 738 15.78 52.62 -19.08
CA LEU A 738 14.39 52.19 -19.21
C LEU A 738 14.22 50.73 -18.78
N ALA A 739 15.17 49.86 -19.12
CA ALA A 739 15.17 48.46 -18.70
C ALA A 739 15.28 48.35 -17.17
N PHE A 740 16.24 49.06 -16.57
CA PHE A 740 16.44 49.11 -15.12
C PHE A 740 15.21 49.62 -14.37
N LEU A 741 14.60 50.73 -14.82
CA LEU A 741 13.42 51.29 -14.14
C LEU A 741 12.18 50.40 -14.26
N ASN A 742 12.08 49.57 -15.30
CA ASN A 742 11.01 48.58 -15.39
C ASN A 742 11.23 47.47 -14.35
N LEU A 743 12.47 47.00 -14.20
CA LEU A 743 12.85 46.00 -13.20
C LEU A 743 12.65 46.55 -11.78
N TRP A 744 13.11 47.77 -11.50
CA TRP A 744 12.94 48.44 -10.20
C TRP A 744 11.47 48.65 -9.79
N ASN A 745 10.56 48.89 -10.74
CA ASN A 745 9.13 48.98 -10.45
C ASN A 745 8.45 47.61 -10.30
N ALA A 746 9.03 46.56 -10.89
CA ALA A 746 8.54 45.20 -10.78
C ALA A 746 8.98 44.56 -9.44
N GLY A 747 10.16 44.94 -8.93
CA GLY A 747 10.80 44.31 -7.78
C GLY A 747 11.76 43.21 -8.22
N CYS A 748 12.26 42.48 -7.21
CA CYS A 748 12.62 41.07 -7.37
C CYS A 748 11.32 40.29 -7.17
#